data_AF-A0A8C4VI09-F1
#
_entry.id   AF-A0A8C4VI09-F1
#
_cell.length_a   1.000
_cell.length_b   1.000
_cell.length_c   1.000
_cell.angle_alpha   90.00
_cell.angle_beta   90.00
_cell.angle_gamma   90.00
#
_symmetry.space_group_name_H-M   'P 1'
#
loop_
_entity.id
_entity.type
_entity.pdbx_description
1 polymer ?
#
loop_
_entity_poly.entity_id
_entity_poly.type
_entity_poly.pdbx_seq_one_letter_code
_entity_poly.pdbx_strand_id
1 'polypeptide(L)'
;MGTDSENSVLRNVLISFNLLLLGAILKPFECRVEVTTEPAKRPMVDEEGGLANCSPPIKEQPMVFHHIYNINIPLDSCCSSMFKSSAEEVSSEDDRLAEYAEQTSDSESQVTFTHRINLPKQACKCSTSLPSLQELLSRIEMLEREVSMLRDQCNSNCCQENAATGQLDYTPQCSGHGNFSLESCSCVCMEGWAGSNCSEPRCPRGCSSRGVCLEGQCICDNDYGGEDCSQLRCPAGCGSHGLCVDGECVCEEGFAGEDCSQLRCPHDCSGKGHCANGTCICREGYAGEDCGWLHCPNACSGRGVCQDGLCICEEGYEGQDCSAVAPPENLRVTGISDSSIELTWDSPGAATEYVISYQPAGPGGTQLQQRVPGDWSSITITELEPGVAYNISIYAVISDVLSTPVTSKVMTNLATPQGLMFKTITETTAEVQWEPFSFPFDGWEISFIPKNNEGGVIAQLPSTVTTFNQTGLKPGEEYTVTLVALKEQARSPPTSDSVSTLIDGPTQILVRDVSDTVAFVEWTPPRAKVDAILLKYGLADGEGGRTTFRLQPPLSQYSLQALRPGARYRLAVSALRGANESRPALAQFTTEIDAPKNLRVGSRTPTSLELAWDNSEAEAHSYRVVYSTLAGEHYHEVLVPRDTGPTTRATLAGMPGSYGSDVPIGQSVHGSKGVHQPSPIELDSPRDLLVTASTETSISLAWTKAMGPIDHYRVTFTPASGMASEVTVPRDESQLTLSELEPGTEYTISIIAERGRQQSLEATVDAFTGVRPITQLHFSQLTSSSVNVTWSDPSPPADRLILTYSPRDEEEAQQVTLEGTRRHASLAGLQPSTEYLVSLVAVHGAISSEPVMGSITTGIDAPKDLRVGNVTQESMMVYWSPPIAAFDHYRISYRAAEAGRTDSTAIGSDATEYALRHLQPATKYEIGVKSVRGREESEVASITVYTAMDVPLGVTATNITPTEALLQWNPPLSEVESYVLVLTCRTVAGETILVDGVNQEYQLTNLLPSTTYTVSMYATNGPLTSQTISTNFTTLLDPPTNLTASEVTRRSALLSWVPPVGEIENYVMTYRSTDGSRKELIVDAEDTWIRLEGLSETTEYTVRLQAAQNTMRSGFISTTFTTGEDLRRISLARWGLGHSPCWQTQTAFVGSPFSVQPPCHKQGHLQLGQVAQSPVQPDLECSQAWGISGNIKQVRLHYHQWSHGQQGQRARRTVIPQILPNGIIPPSSHSTEVTIH
;
A
#
# COMPACT_ATOMS: atom_id res chain seq x y z
N MET A 1 36.44 9.85 -28.06
CA MET A 1 37.75 9.82 -27.38
C MET A 1 37.46 10.01 -25.88
N GLY A 2 37.67 9.04 -24.99
CA GLY A 2 38.01 7.64 -25.25
C GLY A 2 38.13 6.81 -23.96
N THR A 3 37.65 5.57 -24.04
CA THR A 3 38.21 4.33 -23.44
C THR A 3 38.52 4.26 -21.94
N ASP A 4 37.66 3.55 -21.21
CA ASP A 4 37.93 2.27 -20.51
C ASP A 4 39.30 2.01 -19.83
N SER A 5 39.26 1.49 -18.60
CA SER A 5 40.06 0.31 -18.19
C SER A 5 39.57 -0.30 -16.88
N GLU A 6 39.62 -1.63 -16.77
CA GLU A 6 39.34 -2.38 -15.54
C GLU A 6 40.63 -2.82 -14.80
N ASN A 7 40.42 -3.53 -13.68
CA ASN A 7 41.21 -4.68 -13.21
C ASN A 7 42.53 -4.49 -12.42
N SER A 8 42.35 -4.22 -11.11
CA SER A 8 42.42 -5.23 -10.02
C SER A 8 43.75 -5.87 -9.54
N VAL A 9 43.68 -6.35 -8.28
CA VAL A 9 44.55 -7.30 -7.53
C VAL A 9 45.94 -6.83 -7.05
N LEU A 10 46.12 -6.80 -5.71
CA LEU A 10 47.22 -7.52 -5.05
C LEU A 10 46.93 -7.90 -3.57
N ARG A 11 47.09 -9.20 -3.30
CA ARG A 11 47.21 -9.89 -1.99
C ARG A 11 48.69 -9.78 -1.49
N ASN A 12 49.18 -10.24 -0.33
CA ASN A 12 48.70 -11.05 0.81
C ASN A 12 49.71 -10.91 1.99
N VAL A 13 49.38 -11.46 3.18
CA VAL A 13 50.23 -12.20 4.17
C VAL A 13 49.45 -12.22 5.52
N LEU A 14 48.93 -13.34 6.05
CA LEU A 14 49.55 -14.57 6.61
C LEU A 14 50.28 -14.30 7.95
N ILE A 15 50.32 -15.18 8.97
CA ILE A 15 50.06 -16.63 9.19
C ILE A 15 49.27 -16.74 10.55
N SER A 16 48.48 -17.72 11.03
CA SER A 16 48.17 -19.19 10.91
C SER A 16 46.78 -19.43 11.59
N PHE A 17 46.08 -20.58 11.71
CA PHE A 17 46.09 -22.02 11.32
C PHE A 17 44.63 -22.55 11.49
N ASN A 18 44.08 -23.65 10.91
CA ASN A 18 44.44 -25.09 10.75
C ASN A 18 44.29 -25.94 12.03
N LEU A 19 43.62 -27.10 12.07
CA LEU A 19 42.85 -27.96 11.13
C LEU A 19 41.70 -28.66 11.95
N LEU A 20 40.79 -29.55 11.50
CA LEU A 20 40.59 -30.51 10.37
C LEU A 20 39.06 -30.59 10.04
N LEU A 21 38.54 -31.23 8.98
CA LEU A 21 38.99 -31.45 7.58
C LEU A 21 37.84 -32.08 6.74
N LEU A 22 37.41 -31.44 5.62
CA LEU A 22 36.68 -31.98 4.43
C LEU A 22 35.36 -32.81 4.63
N GLY A 23 34.40 -32.89 3.69
CA GLY A 23 34.28 -32.40 2.30
C GLY A 23 34.58 -33.45 1.21
N ALA A 24 34.00 -33.45 0.01
CA ALA A 24 32.79 -32.80 -0.53
C ALA A 24 32.46 -33.37 -1.95
N ILE A 25 31.21 -33.21 -2.43
CA ILE A 25 30.79 -33.07 -3.86
C ILE A 25 30.72 -34.33 -4.78
N LEU A 26 29.70 -34.31 -5.67
CA LEU A 26 29.42 -35.08 -6.92
C LEU A 26 28.80 -36.51 -6.89
N LYS A 27 27.91 -36.73 -7.88
CA LYS A 27 27.27 -38.00 -8.37
C LYS A 27 27.95 -38.40 -9.73
N PRO A 28 27.58 -39.48 -10.48
CA PRO A 28 26.71 -40.65 -10.20
C PRO A 28 27.30 -42.04 -10.64
N PHE A 29 26.48 -43.10 -10.48
CA PHE A 29 26.37 -44.38 -11.26
C PHE A 29 27.26 -45.64 -10.99
N GLU A 30 26.55 -46.78 -11.11
CA GLU A 30 26.91 -48.20 -11.42
C GLU A 30 27.68 -49.17 -10.45
N CYS A 31 26.90 -50.14 -9.95
CA CYS A 31 27.07 -51.61 -10.05
C CYS A 31 28.02 -52.48 -9.16
N ARG A 32 27.35 -53.39 -8.42
CA ARG A 32 27.59 -54.87 -8.23
C ARG A 32 28.41 -55.45 -7.04
N VAL A 33 27.77 -56.43 -6.36
CA VAL A 33 28.28 -57.77 -5.94
C VAL A 33 29.26 -57.82 -4.72
N GLU A 34 29.27 -58.77 -3.76
CA GLU A 34 28.75 -60.16 -3.65
C GLU A 34 28.25 -60.55 -2.21
N VAL A 35 28.16 -61.85 -1.89
CA VAL A 35 27.60 -62.49 -0.66
C VAL A 35 28.65 -63.44 -0.01
N THR A 36 28.31 -64.10 1.13
CA THR A 36 28.94 -65.28 1.81
C THR A 36 29.88 -65.00 3.01
N THR A 37 29.97 -65.79 4.10
CA THR A 37 29.16 -66.92 4.67
C THR A 37 29.54 -67.22 6.15
N GLU A 38 28.57 -67.67 6.97
CA GLU A 38 28.62 -68.70 8.07
C GLU A 38 29.77 -68.74 9.13
N PRO A 39 29.82 -69.67 10.13
CA PRO A 39 28.98 -70.85 10.50
C PRO A 39 28.10 -70.57 11.76
N ALA A 40 27.47 -71.49 12.51
CA ALA A 40 27.50 -72.97 12.67
C ALA A 40 26.11 -73.48 13.20
N LYS A 41 25.82 -74.72 13.67
CA LYS A 41 26.61 -75.91 14.10
C LYS A 41 25.71 -77.18 14.04
N ARG A 42 26.25 -78.36 13.69
CA ARG A 42 25.56 -79.68 13.74
C ARG A 42 25.96 -80.52 14.97
N PRO A 43 25.25 -81.62 15.25
CA PRO A 43 25.70 -82.98 14.82
C PRO A 43 24.64 -83.66 13.91
N MET A 44 24.91 -84.46 12.86
CA MET A 44 25.95 -85.47 12.57
C MET A 44 25.71 -86.75 13.42
N VAL A 45 25.63 -87.98 12.90
CA VAL A 45 26.47 -88.79 11.97
C VAL A 45 25.51 -89.85 11.34
N ASP A 46 25.45 -90.12 10.01
CA ASP A 46 26.25 -90.99 9.09
C ASP A 46 25.71 -90.82 7.62
N GLU A 47 26.25 -91.33 6.50
CA GLU A 47 27.65 -91.47 6.01
C GLU A 47 27.73 -91.51 4.44
N GLU A 48 27.58 -92.67 3.78
CA GLU A 48 27.73 -92.93 2.31
C GLU A 48 26.38 -93.02 1.53
N GLY A 49 26.26 -92.93 0.18
CA GLY A 49 27.20 -92.68 -0.92
C GLY A 49 26.74 -93.33 -2.26
N GLY A 50 26.94 -92.68 -3.42
CA GLY A 50 26.81 -93.31 -4.76
C GLY A 50 25.76 -92.74 -5.74
N LEU A 51 25.98 -92.97 -7.06
CA LEU A 51 25.05 -92.64 -8.17
C LEU A 51 24.45 -93.94 -8.75
N ALA A 52 23.17 -93.95 -9.16
CA ALA A 52 22.69 -94.42 -10.49
C ALA A 52 21.14 -94.57 -10.61
N ASN A 53 20.62 -94.23 -11.80
CA ASN A 53 19.41 -94.70 -12.51
C ASN A 53 18.12 -95.19 -11.78
N CYS A 54 17.03 -94.50 -12.11
CA CYS A 54 15.72 -95.01 -12.58
C CYS A 54 14.90 -96.05 -11.78
N SER A 55 13.69 -95.60 -11.37
CA SER A 55 12.40 -96.32 -11.42
C SER A 55 12.10 -97.48 -10.43
N PRO A 56 11.18 -97.24 -9.48
CA PRO A 56 10.38 -98.28 -8.80
C PRO A 56 8.84 -98.07 -8.88
N PRO A 57 8.00 -99.11 -8.66
CA PRO A 57 6.53 -99.00 -8.65
C PRO A 57 5.84 -99.15 -7.26
N ILE A 58 4.69 -98.49 -7.11
CA ILE A 58 3.44 -98.82 -6.36
C ILE A 58 3.53 -99.66 -5.05
N LYS A 59 3.02 -99.09 -3.91
CA LYS A 59 2.08 -99.80 -2.99
C LYS A 59 1.37 -98.93 -1.92
N GLU A 60 0.02 -98.97 -1.95
CA GLU A 60 -0.99 -99.05 -0.85
C GLU A 60 -0.88 -98.21 0.45
N GLN A 61 -1.86 -97.31 0.70
CA GLN A 61 -2.75 -97.15 1.90
C GLN A 61 -3.34 -95.72 2.01
N PRO A 62 -4.41 -95.43 2.81
CA PRO A 62 -5.50 -96.28 3.33
C PRO A 62 -6.93 -95.68 3.11
N MET A 63 -8.00 -96.45 3.38
CA MET A 63 -9.40 -95.97 3.32
C MET A 63 -9.97 -95.49 4.66
N VAL A 64 -10.83 -94.47 4.61
CA VAL A 64 -11.58 -93.80 5.67
C VAL A 64 -13.08 -94.13 5.53
N PHE A 65 -13.83 -94.17 6.64
CA PHE A 65 -15.26 -94.49 6.64
C PHE A 65 -16.08 -93.40 7.33
N HIS A 66 -17.22 -93.02 6.72
CA HIS A 66 -18.18 -92.05 7.26
C HIS A 66 -19.57 -92.69 7.43
N HIS A 67 -20.40 -92.12 8.32
CA HIS A 67 -21.77 -92.57 8.56
C HIS A 67 -22.75 -91.37 8.45
N ILE A 68 -23.87 -91.55 7.74
CA ILE A 68 -24.92 -90.55 7.58
C ILE A 68 -26.28 -91.20 7.87
N TYR A 69 -27.12 -90.55 8.67
CA TYR A 69 -28.49 -91.00 8.95
C TYR A 69 -29.50 -90.10 8.22
N ASN A 70 -30.49 -90.69 7.55
CA ASN A 70 -31.33 -90.02 6.56
C ASN A 70 -32.79 -90.48 6.69
N ILE A 71 -33.54 -89.87 7.62
CA ILE A 71 -34.86 -90.34 8.07
C ILE A 71 -35.98 -89.74 7.18
N ASN A 72 -36.77 -90.58 6.51
CA ASN A 72 -37.84 -90.12 5.61
C ASN A 72 -39.23 -90.44 6.19
N ILE A 73 -40.16 -89.49 6.16
CA ILE A 73 -41.55 -89.69 6.62
C ILE A 73 -42.50 -89.43 5.43
N PRO A 74 -43.07 -90.49 4.81
CA PRO A 74 -43.84 -90.33 3.56
C PRO A 74 -45.14 -89.52 3.68
N LEU A 75 -45.40 -88.69 2.67
CA LEU A 75 -46.64 -87.91 2.52
C LEU A 75 -47.78 -88.77 1.95
N ASP A 76 -49.02 -88.41 2.29
CA ASP A 76 -50.21 -89.21 1.97
C ASP A 76 -51.49 -88.44 2.34
N SER A 77 -52.59 -88.37 1.57
CA SER A 77 -52.79 -88.22 0.10
C SER A 77 -54.31 -88.06 -0.17
N CYS A 78 -54.73 -87.14 -1.05
CA CYS A 78 -56.02 -87.26 -1.78
C CYS A 78 -56.18 -86.25 -2.95
N CYS A 79 -56.00 -86.74 -4.17
CA CYS A 79 -56.67 -86.35 -5.43
C CYS A 79 -56.97 -84.87 -5.78
N SER A 80 -56.04 -84.26 -6.54
CA SER A 80 -56.26 -83.63 -7.88
C SER A 80 -57.56 -82.86 -8.23
N SER A 81 -57.41 -81.59 -8.66
CA SER A 81 -57.92 -81.11 -9.98
C SER A 81 -57.39 -79.73 -10.42
N MET A 82 -56.69 -79.69 -11.56
CA MET A 82 -56.73 -78.72 -12.68
C MET A 82 -57.60 -77.44 -12.54
N PHE A 83 -57.25 -76.23 -13.02
CA PHE A 83 -56.16 -75.75 -13.90
C PHE A 83 -55.93 -74.22 -13.68
N LYS A 84 -54.69 -73.74 -13.89
CA LYS A 84 -54.23 -72.34 -14.15
C LYS A 84 -55.14 -71.12 -13.84
N SER A 85 -54.74 -70.32 -12.85
CA SER A 85 -54.30 -68.91 -13.02
C SER A 85 -53.48 -68.47 -11.79
N SER A 86 -52.63 -67.43 -11.90
CA SER A 86 -51.51 -67.15 -10.99
C SER A 86 -51.60 -65.80 -10.26
N ALA A 87 -51.23 -65.76 -8.98
CA ALA A 87 -51.03 -64.54 -8.19
C ALA A 87 -50.07 -64.78 -7.00
N GLU A 88 -49.33 -63.72 -6.62
CA GLU A 88 -48.96 -63.28 -5.25
C GLU A 88 -47.99 -64.08 -4.34
N GLU A 89 -46.93 -63.37 -3.90
CA GLU A 89 -46.47 -63.19 -2.48
C GLU A 89 -45.86 -64.39 -1.69
N VAL A 90 -45.22 -64.29 -0.50
CA VAL A 90 -44.25 -63.32 0.12
C VAL A 90 -43.44 -64.06 1.23
N SER A 91 -42.26 -63.56 1.64
CA SER A 91 -41.53 -63.87 2.92
C SER A 91 -40.95 -65.29 3.16
N SER A 92 -40.04 -65.56 4.13
CA SER A 92 -38.85 -64.83 4.66
C SER A 92 -38.14 -65.67 5.75
N GLU A 93 -36.81 -65.54 5.91
CA GLU A 93 -36.03 -65.71 7.18
C GLU A 93 -36.08 -67.09 7.89
N ASP A 94 -35.13 -67.52 8.75
CA ASP A 94 -33.71 -67.18 9.04
C ASP A 94 -33.08 -68.37 9.81
N ASP A 95 -31.74 -68.50 9.84
CA ASP A 95 -30.92 -68.94 11.00
C ASP A 95 -29.43 -69.17 10.61
N ARG A 96 -28.50 -69.01 11.56
CA ARG A 96 -27.02 -69.10 11.37
C ARG A 96 -26.38 -70.02 12.42
N LEU A 97 -25.22 -70.65 12.13
CA LEU A 97 -24.00 -70.71 13.00
C LEU A 97 -22.92 -71.75 12.60
N ALA A 98 -21.66 -71.46 13.00
CA ALA A 98 -20.57 -72.38 13.38
C ALA A 98 -19.86 -73.28 12.33
N GLU A 99 -19.03 -72.66 11.48
CA GLU A 99 -17.56 -72.88 11.35
C GLU A 99 -16.87 -74.03 12.13
N TYR A 100 -16.12 -74.93 11.45
CA TYR A 100 -14.66 -75.18 11.62
C TYR A 100 -14.10 -76.30 10.70
N ALA A 101 -12.84 -76.14 10.24
CA ALA A 101 -11.76 -77.06 9.74
C ALA A 101 -12.05 -78.52 9.25
N GLU A 102 -11.22 -79.18 8.41
CA GLU A 102 -9.86 -78.93 7.88
C GLU A 102 -9.67 -79.64 6.51
N GLN A 103 -8.57 -79.38 5.78
CA GLN A 103 -8.26 -80.03 4.48
C GLN A 103 -7.30 -81.22 4.61
N THR A 104 -7.60 -82.33 3.95
CA THR A 104 -6.59 -83.27 3.39
C THR A 104 -7.05 -83.83 2.05
N SER A 105 -6.12 -84.04 1.11
CA SER A 105 -6.36 -84.60 -0.22
C SER A 105 -6.48 -86.13 -0.20
N ASP A 106 -7.64 -86.65 -0.62
CA ASP A 106 -7.82 -87.76 -1.60
C ASP A 106 -9.25 -88.33 -1.48
N SER A 107 -10.02 -88.25 -2.58
CA SER A 107 -11.47 -88.51 -2.58
C SER A 107 -11.86 -89.99 -2.73
N GLU A 108 -11.03 -90.82 -3.34
CA GLU A 108 -11.32 -92.25 -3.54
C GLU A 108 -11.16 -93.10 -2.27
N SER A 109 -10.68 -92.48 -1.18
CA SER A 109 -10.45 -93.15 0.10
C SER A 109 -11.69 -93.24 0.99
N GLN A 110 -12.80 -92.56 0.71
CA GLN A 110 -13.95 -92.45 1.62
C GLN A 110 -15.13 -93.37 1.28
N VAL A 111 -15.55 -94.20 2.24
CA VAL A 111 -16.76 -95.03 2.15
C VAL A 111 -17.83 -94.54 3.13
N THR A 112 -18.95 -94.04 2.62
CA THR A 112 -20.01 -93.41 3.42
C THR A 112 -21.26 -94.28 3.55
N PHE A 113 -21.51 -94.85 4.72
CA PHE A 113 -22.72 -95.63 5.01
C PHE A 113 -23.92 -94.72 5.26
N THR A 114 -24.91 -94.74 4.37
CA THR A 114 -26.14 -93.93 4.50
C THR A 114 -27.32 -94.77 5.00
N HIS A 115 -27.68 -94.62 6.28
CA HIS A 115 -28.79 -95.31 6.93
C HIS A 115 -30.12 -94.58 6.67
N ARG A 116 -30.98 -95.12 5.79
CA ARG A 116 -32.34 -94.58 5.58
C ARG A 116 -33.38 -95.27 6.49
N ILE A 117 -33.98 -94.49 7.38
CA ILE A 117 -35.03 -94.94 8.32
C ILE A 117 -36.36 -94.36 7.86
N ASN A 118 -37.35 -95.21 7.58
CA ASN A 118 -38.66 -94.75 7.08
C ASN A 118 -39.79 -95.12 8.05
N LEU A 119 -40.57 -94.13 8.50
CA LEU A 119 -41.66 -94.34 9.47
C LEU A 119 -43.02 -94.54 8.76
N PRO A 120 -43.77 -95.62 9.07
CA PRO A 120 -45.07 -95.89 8.47
C PRO A 120 -46.19 -95.06 9.09
N LYS A 121 -47.23 -94.75 8.31
CA LYS A 121 -48.40 -93.96 8.73
C LYS A 121 -49.57 -94.84 9.18
N GLN A 122 -50.02 -94.65 10.43
CA GLN A 122 -51.42 -94.87 10.83
C GLN A 122 -51.75 -94.22 12.18
N ALA A 123 -53.06 -94.04 12.44
CA ALA A 123 -53.70 -93.55 13.67
C ALA A 123 -53.49 -92.07 14.07
N CYS A 124 -54.61 -91.36 14.25
CA CYS A 124 -54.67 -89.99 14.76
C CYS A 124 -54.78 -89.95 16.29
N LYS A 125 -54.11 -89.00 16.96
CA LYS A 125 -54.69 -88.04 17.94
C LYS A 125 -53.63 -87.24 18.69
N CYS A 126 -53.98 -86.01 19.08
CA CYS A 126 -53.15 -85.17 19.94
C CYS A 126 -53.20 -85.66 21.41
N SER A 127 -52.05 -85.73 22.07
CA SER A 127 -51.88 -85.41 23.51
C SER A 127 -50.39 -85.36 23.89
N THR A 128 -50.07 -84.70 25.00
CA THR A 128 -48.71 -84.31 25.40
C THR A 128 -47.93 -85.39 26.15
N SER A 129 -46.73 -85.75 25.69
CA SER A 129 -45.55 -86.09 26.51
C SER A 129 -44.32 -86.37 25.63
N LEU A 130 -43.11 -86.15 26.16
CA LEU A 130 -41.85 -86.58 25.51
C LEU A 130 -41.44 -87.96 26.06
N PRO A 131 -41.34 -88.97 25.17
CA PRO A 131 -40.33 -90.02 25.39
C PRO A 131 -39.63 -90.53 24.09
N SER A 132 -39.94 -89.98 22.91
CA SER A 132 -39.61 -90.61 21.61
C SER A 132 -38.17 -90.44 21.09
N LEU A 133 -37.35 -89.56 21.69
CA LEU A 133 -35.98 -89.27 21.20
C LEU A 133 -34.92 -90.21 21.82
N GLN A 134 -35.13 -90.66 23.05
CA GLN A 134 -34.16 -91.48 23.79
C GLN A 134 -34.19 -92.97 23.37
N GLU A 135 -35.32 -93.45 22.83
CA GLU A 135 -35.43 -94.77 22.17
C GLU A 135 -34.81 -94.78 20.76
N LEU A 136 -34.56 -93.60 20.17
CA LEU A 136 -33.87 -93.46 18.88
C LEU A 136 -32.34 -93.54 19.06
N LEU A 137 -31.79 -92.80 20.03
CA LEU A 137 -30.37 -92.85 20.40
C LEU A 137 -29.93 -94.25 20.82
N SER A 138 -30.68 -94.91 21.71
CA SER A 138 -30.35 -96.27 22.20
C SER A 138 -30.51 -97.39 21.15
N ARG A 139 -31.16 -97.12 20.01
CA ARG A 139 -31.17 -98.00 18.83
C ARG A 139 -29.98 -97.77 17.91
N ILE A 140 -29.51 -96.53 17.77
CA ILE A 140 -28.32 -96.18 16.97
C ILE A 140 -27.06 -96.80 17.59
N GLU A 141 -26.87 -96.64 18.91
CA GLU A 141 -25.72 -97.18 19.67
C GLU A 141 -25.68 -98.74 19.67
N MET A 142 -26.81 -99.39 19.40
CA MET A 142 -26.89 -100.86 19.27
C MET A 142 -26.48 -101.33 17.86
N LEU A 143 -26.91 -100.60 16.81
CA LEU A 143 -26.62 -100.93 15.41
C LEU A 143 -25.13 -100.80 15.07
N GLU A 144 -24.43 -99.78 15.57
CA GLU A 144 -22.97 -99.66 15.38
C GLU A 144 -22.20 -100.86 15.97
N ARG A 145 -22.74 -101.47 17.04
CA ARG A 145 -22.16 -102.62 17.73
C ARG A 145 -22.40 -103.95 16.99
N GLU A 146 -23.52 -104.09 16.29
CA GLU A 146 -23.79 -105.24 15.42
C GLU A 146 -22.99 -105.17 14.11
N VAL A 147 -22.89 -103.98 13.50
CA VAL A 147 -22.06 -103.76 12.29
C VAL A 147 -20.58 -104.05 12.55
N SER A 148 -20.09 -103.79 13.77
CA SER A 148 -18.72 -104.13 14.16
C SER A 148 -18.42 -105.64 14.17
N MET A 149 -19.38 -106.49 14.55
CA MET A 149 -19.18 -107.95 14.63
C MET A 149 -19.38 -108.68 13.29
N LEU A 150 -20.13 -108.11 12.34
CA LEU A 150 -20.28 -108.68 10.99
C LEU A 150 -19.01 -108.59 10.13
N ARG A 151 -18.05 -107.74 10.51
CA ARG A 151 -16.77 -107.54 9.84
C ARG A 151 -15.86 -108.78 9.80
N ASP A 152 -16.07 -109.74 10.72
CA ASP A 152 -15.19 -110.90 10.91
C ASP A 152 -15.79 -112.26 10.47
N GLN A 153 -17.02 -112.32 9.91
CA GLN A 153 -17.71 -113.61 9.67
C GLN A 153 -18.18 -113.95 8.23
N CYS A 154 -18.14 -113.03 7.27
CA CYS A 154 -18.35 -113.36 5.85
C CYS A 154 -17.36 -112.59 4.98
N ASN A 155 -16.53 -113.30 4.21
CA ASN A 155 -15.53 -112.70 3.33
C ASN A 155 -15.53 -113.39 1.97
N SER A 156 -15.66 -112.61 0.89
CA SER A 156 -15.65 -113.01 -0.53
C SER A 156 -16.28 -114.38 -0.91
N ASN A 157 -17.53 -114.34 -1.40
CA ASN A 157 -18.27 -115.39 -2.13
C ASN A 157 -18.92 -116.52 -1.28
N CYS A 158 -20.19 -116.26 -0.92
CA CYS A 158 -21.15 -117.14 -0.21
C CYS A 158 -20.89 -117.41 1.28
N CYS A 159 -22.00 -117.48 2.03
CA CYS A 159 -22.08 -117.95 3.42
C CYS A 159 -23.27 -118.92 3.53
N GLN A 160 -23.14 -119.96 4.35
CA GLN A 160 -23.98 -121.16 4.31
C GLN A 160 -25.02 -121.22 5.45
N GLU A 161 -25.93 -122.20 5.38
CA GLU A 161 -27.10 -122.42 6.24
C GLU A 161 -26.84 -122.48 7.77
N ASN A 162 -27.94 -122.30 8.51
CA ASN A 162 -28.15 -122.42 9.97
C ASN A 162 -27.77 -121.16 10.77
N ALA A 163 -28.66 -120.52 11.55
CA ALA A 163 -30.08 -120.81 11.83
C ALA A 163 -30.83 -119.49 12.16
N ALA A 164 -32.17 -119.39 12.12
CA ALA A 164 -33.17 -120.47 12.21
C ALA A 164 -34.49 -120.21 11.44
N THR A 165 -35.04 -121.29 10.87
CA THR A 165 -36.48 -121.59 10.67
C THR A 165 -37.39 -120.59 9.93
N GLY A 166 -37.77 -120.93 8.68
CA GLY A 166 -38.85 -120.28 7.94
C GLY A 166 -39.11 -120.86 6.53
N GLN A 167 -39.60 -122.11 6.44
CA GLN A 167 -39.83 -122.80 5.15
C GLN A 167 -41.11 -122.32 4.44
N LEU A 168 -41.05 -122.19 3.11
CA LEU A 168 -42.21 -122.03 2.22
C LEU A 168 -42.01 -122.86 0.93
N ASP A 169 -42.96 -123.76 0.65
CA ASP A 169 -42.86 -124.72 -0.46
C ASP A 169 -43.39 -124.13 -1.78
N TYR A 170 -42.50 -123.62 -2.65
CA TYR A 170 -42.86 -123.32 -4.04
C TYR A 170 -41.67 -123.28 -5.02
N THR A 171 -41.74 -124.08 -6.09
CA THR A 171 -40.79 -124.03 -7.22
C THR A 171 -41.48 -123.48 -8.49
N PRO A 172 -41.21 -122.24 -8.92
CA PRO A 172 -41.82 -121.66 -10.12
C PRO A 172 -41.21 -122.22 -11.42
N GLN A 173 -41.99 -122.17 -12.52
CA GLN A 173 -41.57 -122.61 -13.85
C GLN A 173 -41.21 -121.42 -14.75
N CYS A 174 -40.07 -121.51 -15.46
CA CYS A 174 -39.44 -120.41 -16.23
C CYS A 174 -40.09 -120.10 -17.59
N SER A 175 -41.41 -119.85 -17.62
CA SER A 175 -42.23 -119.42 -18.79
C SER A 175 -42.06 -120.18 -20.12
N GLY A 176 -41.41 -121.36 -20.13
CA GLY A 176 -41.09 -122.11 -21.36
C GLY A 176 -39.84 -121.61 -22.12
N HIS A 177 -39.22 -120.52 -21.70
CA HIS A 177 -38.07 -119.88 -22.35
C HIS A 177 -36.80 -119.86 -21.48
N GLY A 178 -36.77 -120.66 -20.41
CA GLY A 178 -35.59 -120.87 -19.58
C GLY A 178 -35.69 -122.13 -18.70
N ASN A 179 -34.67 -122.36 -17.87
CA ASN A 179 -34.62 -123.45 -16.89
C ASN A 179 -34.20 -122.92 -15.51
N PHE A 180 -34.73 -123.47 -14.42
CA PHE A 180 -34.46 -122.96 -13.07
C PHE A 180 -33.20 -123.58 -12.45
N SER A 181 -32.31 -122.76 -11.92
CA SER A 181 -31.09 -123.18 -11.24
C SER A 181 -31.20 -122.99 -9.73
N LEU A 182 -30.91 -124.06 -8.97
CA LEU A 182 -30.87 -124.03 -7.51
C LEU A 182 -29.54 -123.48 -6.95
N GLU A 183 -28.47 -123.47 -7.74
CA GLU A 183 -27.17 -122.90 -7.34
C GLU A 183 -27.14 -121.37 -7.48
N SER A 184 -28.02 -120.79 -8.30
CA SER A 184 -28.16 -119.33 -8.51
C SER A 184 -29.55 -118.78 -8.17
N CYS A 185 -30.44 -119.63 -7.64
CA CYS A 185 -31.82 -119.32 -7.24
C CYS A 185 -32.64 -118.52 -8.27
N SER A 186 -32.47 -118.82 -9.56
CA SER A 186 -32.97 -117.99 -10.68
C SER A 186 -33.23 -118.80 -11.96
N CYS A 187 -34.07 -118.24 -12.84
CA CYS A 187 -34.28 -118.76 -14.20
C CYS A 187 -33.12 -118.37 -15.13
N VAL A 188 -32.49 -119.36 -15.77
CA VAL A 188 -31.51 -119.18 -16.84
C VAL A 188 -32.25 -119.17 -18.17
N CYS A 189 -32.23 -118.02 -18.85
CA CYS A 189 -33.01 -117.79 -20.07
C CYS A 189 -32.26 -118.19 -21.36
N MET A 190 -33.02 -118.56 -22.39
CA MET A 190 -32.49 -118.83 -23.72
C MET A 190 -32.08 -117.54 -24.43
N GLU A 191 -31.16 -117.67 -25.40
CA GLU A 191 -30.55 -116.53 -26.10
C GLU A 191 -31.60 -115.63 -26.78
N GLY A 192 -31.42 -114.31 -26.64
CA GLY A 192 -32.38 -113.28 -27.04
C GLY A 192 -33.37 -112.84 -25.94
N TRP A 193 -33.57 -113.65 -24.89
CA TRP A 193 -34.53 -113.39 -23.81
C TRP A 193 -33.88 -113.03 -22.46
N ALA A 194 -34.60 -112.26 -21.66
CA ALA A 194 -34.20 -111.69 -20.39
C ALA A 194 -35.38 -111.61 -19.39
N GLY A 195 -35.15 -110.97 -18.24
CA GLY A 195 -36.10 -110.89 -17.13
C GLY A 195 -36.06 -112.12 -16.22
N SER A 196 -36.43 -111.97 -14.95
CA SER A 196 -36.33 -113.03 -13.92
C SER A 196 -37.17 -114.28 -14.17
N ASN A 197 -38.09 -114.22 -15.14
CA ASN A 197 -38.92 -115.34 -15.60
C ASN A 197 -38.88 -115.51 -17.14
N CYS A 198 -37.80 -115.03 -17.80
CA CYS A 198 -37.52 -115.24 -19.22
C CYS A 198 -38.63 -114.77 -20.17
N SER A 199 -39.10 -113.53 -19.97
CA SER A 199 -40.28 -112.97 -20.65
C SER A 199 -40.01 -111.70 -21.48
N GLU A 200 -38.77 -111.18 -21.47
CA GLU A 200 -38.42 -109.87 -22.04
C GLU A 200 -37.43 -110.02 -23.21
N PRO A 201 -37.57 -109.29 -24.34
CA PRO A 201 -36.58 -109.27 -25.41
C PRO A 201 -35.39 -108.35 -25.07
N ARG A 202 -34.17 -108.73 -25.49
CA ARG A 202 -32.92 -108.04 -25.11
C ARG A 202 -32.52 -106.89 -26.05
N CYS A 203 -32.30 -105.68 -25.49
CA CYS A 203 -31.84 -104.49 -26.22
C CYS A 203 -30.37 -104.12 -25.93
N PRO A 204 -29.69 -103.31 -26.78
CA PRO A 204 -28.35 -102.79 -26.52
C PRO A 204 -28.31 -101.98 -25.21
N ARG A 205 -27.59 -102.48 -24.19
CA ARG A 205 -27.37 -101.83 -22.88
C ARG A 205 -28.62 -101.26 -22.17
N GLY A 206 -29.82 -101.70 -22.54
CA GLY A 206 -31.07 -101.10 -22.05
C GLY A 206 -31.19 -99.60 -22.37
N CYS A 207 -30.62 -99.15 -23.50
CA CYS A 207 -30.58 -97.74 -23.91
C CYS A 207 -29.98 -96.80 -22.84
N SER A 208 -29.03 -97.32 -22.06
CA SER A 208 -28.35 -96.62 -20.96
C SER A 208 -29.28 -95.96 -19.93
N SER A 209 -30.55 -96.37 -19.86
CA SER A 209 -31.64 -95.71 -19.12
C SER A 209 -31.90 -94.24 -19.48
N ARG A 210 -31.50 -93.81 -20.69
CA ARG A 210 -31.60 -92.43 -21.22
C ARG A 210 -32.27 -92.41 -22.61
N GLY A 211 -33.25 -93.28 -22.76
CA GLY A 211 -33.96 -93.56 -23.98
C GLY A 211 -34.86 -94.79 -23.86
N VAL A 212 -35.79 -94.94 -24.78
CA VAL A 212 -36.77 -96.05 -24.82
C VAL A 212 -36.30 -97.09 -25.84
N CYS A 213 -36.28 -98.37 -25.45
CA CYS A 213 -36.09 -99.45 -26.42
C CYS A 213 -37.42 -99.80 -27.11
N LEU A 214 -37.41 -99.83 -28.43
CA LEU A 214 -38.48 -100.38 -29.27
C LEU A 214 -37.88 -101.36 -30.28
N GLU A 215 -38.41 -102.57 -30.34
CA GLU A 215 -38.03 -103.63 -31.31
C GLU A 215 -36.51 -103.92 -31.40
N GLY A 216 -35.76 -103.68 -30.32
CA GLY A 216 -34.31 -103.90 -30.24
C GLY A 216 -33.44 -102.70 -30.63
N GLN A 217 -34.04 -101.55 -30.97
CA GLN A 217 -33.35 -100.27 -31.20
C GLN A 217 -33.66 -99.27 -30.09
N CYS A 218 -32.74 -98.32 -29.87
CA CYS A 218 -32.85 -97.30 -28.84
C CYS A 218 -33.21 -95.92 -29.43
N ILE A 219 -34.18 -95.24 -28.81
CA ILE A 219 -34.56 -93.86 -29.13
C ILE A 219 -34.23 -93.01 -27.91
N CYS A 220 -33.29 -92.07 -28.06
CA CYS A 220 -32.69 -91.34 -26.93
C CYS A 220 -33.51 -90.11 -26.50
N ASP A 221 -33.36 -89.74 -25.23
CA ASP A 221 -33.88 -88.48 -24.69
C ASP A 221 -33.13 -87.28 -25.29
N ASN A 222 -33.74 -86.09 -25.23
CA ASN A 222 -33.37 -84.92 -26.05
C ASN A 222 -31.90 -84.46 -25.95
N ASP A 223 -31.29 -84.69 -24.80
CA ASP A 223 -29.93 -84.27 -24.44
C ASP A 223 -28.88 -85.38 -24.64
N TYR A 224 -29.31 -86.54 -25.19
CA TYR A 224 -28.50 -87.75 -25.35
C TYR A 224 -28.52 -88.30 -26.79
N GLY A 225 -27.52 -89.11 -27.13
CA GLY A 225 -27.34 -89.70 -28.45
C GLY A 225 -26.41 -90.92 -28.46
N GLY A 226 -26.10 -91.40 -29.66
CA GLY A 226 -25.41 -92.68 -29.88
C GLY A 226 -26.36 -93.87 -29.97
N GLU A 227 -25.84 -95.04 -30.34
CA GLU A 227 -26.62 -96.25 -30.60
C GLU A 227 -27.19 -96.93 -29.33
N ASP A 228 -26.63 -96.63 -28.16
CA ASP A 228 -27.10 -97.07 -26.83
C ASP A 228 -27.48 -95.89 -25.91
N CYS A 229 -27.65 -94.68 -26.46
CA CYS A 229 -27.98 -93.44 -25.74
C CYS A 229 -27.00 -93.03 -24.62
N SER A 230 -25.72 -93.40 -24.76
CA SER A 230 -24.66 -93.11 -23.78
C SER A 230 -23.97 -91.74 -23.93
N GLN A 231 -24.12 -91.04 -25.06
CA GLN A 231 -23.40 -89.80 -25.36
C GLN A 231 -24.23 -88.57 -24.98
N LEU A 232 -23.66 -87.59 -24.27
CA LEU A 232 -24.30 -86.27 -24.12
C LEU A 232 -24.20 -85.45 -25.41
N ARG A 233 -25.17 -84.55 -25.61
CA ARG A 233 -25.31 -83.73 -26.81
C ARG A 233 -24.96 -82.26 -26.55
N CYS A 234 -23.71 -81.88 -26.83
CA CYS A 234 -23.23 -80.51 -26.60
C CYS A 234 -24.04 -79.43 -27.34
N PRO A 235 -24.21 -78.22 -26.77
CA PRO A 235 -24.89 -77.08 -27.39
C PRO A 235 -24.35 -76.75 -28.78
N ALA A 236 -25.24 -76.71 -29.78
CA ALA A 236 -24.99 -76.35 -31.18
C ALA A 236 -23.77 -76.99 -31.90
N GLY A 237 -23.13 -78.01 -31.31
CA GLY A 237 -21.86 -78.55 -31.80
C GLY A 237 -20.63 -77.65 -31.53
N CYS A 238 -20.68 -76.83 -30.47
CA CYS A 238 -19.58 -75.96 -30.03
C CYS A 238 -19.06 -74.99 -31.11
N GLY A 239 -19.96 -74.49 -31.97
CA GLY A 239 -19.69 -73.38 -32.89
C GLY A 239 -18.62 -73.62 -33.95
N SER A 240 -18.09 -74.85 -34.06
CA SER A 240 -16.83 -75.19 -34.74
C SER A 240 -15.57 -74.46 -34.23
N HIS A 241 -15.64 -73.85 -33.04
CA HIS A 241 -14.55 -73.11 -32.38
C HIS A 241 -14.35 -73.54 -30.90
N GLY A 242 -14.73 -74.78 -30.60
CA GLY A 242 -14.54 -75.40 -29.30
C GLY A 242 -14.70 -76.93 -29.36
N LEU A 243 -14.15 -77.61 -28.36
CA LEU A 243 -14.23 -79.06 -28.23
C LEU A 243 -15.39 -79.45 -27.29
N CYS A 244 -16.25 -80.35 -27.75
CA CYS A 244 -17.30 -80.95 -26.93
C CYS A 244 -16.69 -81.96 -25.94
N VAL A 245 -16.80 -81.70 -24.64
CA VAL A 245 -16.29 -82.57 -23.56
C VAL A 245 -17.40 -82.75 -22.52
N ASP A 246 -17.83 -84.00 -22.32
CA ASP A 246 -18.85 -84.43 -21.34
C ASP A 246 -20.20 -83.64 -21.33
N GLY A 247 -20.50 -82.93 -22.43
CA GLY A 247 -21.73 -82.14 -22.62
C GLY A 247 -21.50 -80.62 -22.63
N GLU A 248 -20.31 -80.17 -22.22
CA GLU A 248 -19.90 -78.76 -22.17
C GLU A 248 -18.94 -78.43 -23.34
N CYS A 249 -18.89 -77.16 -23.75
CA CYS A 249 -18.06 -76.71 -24.87
C CYS A 249 -16.81 -75.97 -24.38
N VAL A 250 -15.63 -76.57 -24.57
CA VAL A 250 -14.34 -75.98 -24.22
C VAL A 250 -13.81 -75.17 -25.40
N CYS A 251 -13.88 -73.85 -25.33
CA CYS A 251 -13.59 -72.96 -26.46
C CYS A 251 -12.09 -72.80 -26.75
N GLU A 252 -11.75 -72.60 -28.02
CA GLU A 252 -10.40 -72.25 -28.47
C GLU A 252 -10.01 -70.82 -28.04
N GLU A 253 -8.70 -70.51 -28.02
CA GLU A 253 -8.22 -69.18 -27.64
C GLU A 253 -8.82 -68.10 -28.56
N GLY A 254 -9.41 -67.06 -27.94
CA GLY A 254 -10.18 -66.04 -28.65
C GLY A 254 -11.69 -66.28 -28.68
N PHE A 255 -12.20 -67.41 -28.16
CA PHE A 255 -13.65 -67.70 -28.10
C PHE A 255 -14.18 -67.95 -26.67
N ALA A 256 -15.50 -67.89 -26.53
CA ALA A 256 -16.28 -67.93 -25.29
C ALA A 256 -17.78 -68.23 -25.56
N GLY A 257 -18.56 -68.43 -24.47
CA GLY A 257 -19.99 -68.73 -24.51
C GLY A 257 -20.30 -70.24 -24.50
N GLU A 258 -21.53 -70.62 -24.12
CA GLU A 258 -21.97 -72.02 -23.93
C GLU A 258 -21.83 -72.92 -25.18
N ASP A 259 -21.77 -72.33 -26.37
CA ASP A 259 -21.56 -73.00 -27.65
C ASP A 259 -20.30 -72.52 -28.39
N CYS A 260 -19.42 -71.77 -27.73
CA CYS A 260 -18.20 -71.17 -28.31
C CYS A 260 -18.41 -70.27 -29.54
N SER A 261 -19.64 -69.80 -29.80
CA SER A 261 -19.94 -68.89 -30.92
C SER A 261 -19.50 -67.44 -30.70
N GLN A 262 -19.11 -67.07 -29.47
CA GLN A 262 -18.82 -65.69 -29.09
C GLN A 262 -17.31 -65.44 -29.10
N LEU A 263 -16.88 -64.34 -29.71
CA LEU A 263 -15.48 -63.90 -29.66
C LEU A 263 -15.17 -63.27 -28.30
N ARG A 264 -14.14 -63.77 -27.61
CA ARG A 264 -13.68 -63.30 -26.30
C ARG A 264 -13.00 -61.95 -26.43
N CYS A 265 -13.55 -60.92 -25.79
CA CYS A 265 -12.95 -59.59 -25.79
C CYS A 265 -11.76 -59.45 -24.80
N PRO A 266 -10.84 -58.50 -25.04
CA PRO A 266 -9.76 -58.14 -24.10
C PRO A 266 -10.29 -57.82 -22.70
N HIS A 267 -9.71 -58.49 -21.67
CA HIS A 267 -10.02 -58.36 -20.24
C HIS A 267 -11.52 -58.22 -19.88
N ASP A 268 -12.43 -58.87 -20.63
CA ASP A 268 -13.89 -58.72 -20.51
C ASP A 268 -14.35 -57.24 -20.46
N CYS A 269 -13.69 -56.40 -21.26
CA CYS A 269 -13.89 -54.96 -21.33
C CYS A 269 -13.80 -54.25 -19.97
N SER A 270 -12.98 -54.79 -19.06
CA SER A 270 -12.74 -54.31 -17.70
C SER A 270 -14.00 -54.14 -16.84
N GLY A 271 -15.14 -54.74 -17.23
CA GLY A 271 -16.46 -54.44 -16.69
C GLY A 271 -16.99 -53.02 -17.01
N LYS A 272 -16.25 -52.24 -17.82
CA LYS A 272 -16.54 -50.85 -18.21
C LYS A 272 -17.04 -50.70 -19.65
N GLY A 273 -17.01 -51.76 -20.45
CA GLY A 273 -17.61 -51.79 -21.79
C GLY A 273 -18.72 -52.83 -21.95
N HIS A 274 -18.99 -53.18 -23.20
CA HIS A 274 -19.68 -54.41 -23.60
C HIS A 274 -18.95 -55.04 -24.78
N CYS A 275 -18.87 -56.38 -24.80
CA CYS A 275 -18.16 -57.11 -25.85
C CYS A 275 -19.02 -57.22 -27.11
N ALA A 276 -18.45 -56.88 -28.27
CA ALA A 276 -19.11 -56.99 -29.57
C ALA A 276 -18.12 -57.57 -30.60
N ASN A 277 -18.30 -58.84 -30.97
CA ASN A 277 -17.47 -59.57 -31.93
C ASN A 277 -15.94 -59.47 -31.64
N GLY A 278 -15.55 -59.60 -30.38
CA GLY A 278 -14.13 -59.54 -29.96
C GLY A 278 -13.57 -58.14 -29.74
N THR A 279 -14.32 -57.09 -30.10
CA THR A 279 -13.96 -55.69 -29.80
C THR A 279 -14.79 -55.17 -28.64
N CYS A 280 -14.17 -54.47 -27.70
CA CYS A 280 -14.88 -53.79 -26.63
C CYS A 280 -15.50 -52.46 -27.09
N ILE A 281 -16.79 -52.28 -26.83
CA ILE A 281 -17.48 -51.00 -26.99
C ILE A 281 -17.67 -50.38 -25.60
N CYS A 282 -16.88 -49.35 -25.31
CA CYS A 282 -16.80 -48.75 -23.99
C CYS A 282 -18.05 -47.97 -23.61
N ARG A 283 -18.35 -47.92 -22.31
CA ARG A 283 -19.37 -47.05 -21.74
C ARG A 283 -18.87 -45.61 -21.72
N GLU A 284 -19.79 -44.66 -21.78
CA GLU A 284 -19.48 -43.22 -21.75
C GLU A 284 -18.58 -42.89 -20.54
N GLY A 285 -17.47 -42.18 -20.79
CA GLY A 285 -16.40 -41.95 -19.80
C GLY A 285 -15.23 -42.95 -19.81
N TYR A 286 -15.23 -43.99 -20.66
CA TYR A 286 -14.16 -44.99 -20.72
C TYR A 286 -13.63 -45.22 -22.16
N ALA A 287 -12.37 -45.66 -22.28
CA ALA A 287 -11.65 -45.86 -23.54
C ALA A 287 -10.54 -46.95 -23.41
N GLY A 288 -9.92 -47.32 -24.54
CA GLY A 288 -8.92 -48.41 -24.63
C GLY A 288 -9.48 -49.69 -25.25
N GLU A 289 -8.61 -50.63 -25.67
CA GLU A 289 -9.03 -51.88 -26.32
C GLU A 289 -9.82 -52.83 -25.39
N ASP A 290 -9.63 -52.68 -24.08
CA ASP A 290 -10.34 -53.36 -22.99
C ASP A 290 -11.16 -52.40 -22.12
N CYS A 291 -11.37 -51.15 -22.56
CA CYS A 291 -12.05 -50.09 -21.81
C CYS A 291 -11.46 -49.77 -20.42
N GLY A 292 -10.20 -50.14 -20.15
CA GLY A 292 -9.54 -49.94 -18.86
C GLY A 292 -9.15 -48.48 -18.55
N TRP A 293 -9.23 -47.56 -19.51
CA TRP A 293 -8.80 -46.17 -19.34
C TRP A 293 -10.00 -45.21 -19.19
N LEU A 294 -9.84 -44.15 -18.41
CA LEU A 294 -10.83 -43.06 -18.33
C LEU A 294 -10.71 -42.15 -19.56
N HIS A 295 -11.85 -41.76 -20.13
CA HIS A 295 -11.91 -40.87 -21.29
C HIS A 295 -11.82 -39.40 -20.84
N CYS A 296 -10.64 -38.80 -21.01
CA CYS A 296 -10.46 -37.39 -20.65
C CYS A 296 -11.33 -36.43 -21.51
N PRO A 297 -11.83 -35.32 -20.94
CA PRO A 297 -12.65 -34.33 -21.64
C PRO A 297 -12.05 -33.90 -22.97
N ASN A 298 -12.83 -34.01 -24.06
CA ASN A 298 -12.43 -33.66 -25.45
C ASN A 298 -11.07 -34.24 -25.90
N ALA A 299 -10.61 -35.35 -25.31
CA ALA A 299 -9.23 -35.87 -25.46
C ALA A 299 -8.15 -34.78 -25.22
N CYS A 300 -8.38 -33.95 -24.20
CA CYS A 300 -7.55 -32.80 -23.83
C CYS A 300 -7.31 -31.81 -24.97
N SER A 301 -8.29 -31.69 -25.86
CA SER A 301 -8.27 -30.86 -27.09
C SER A 301 -7.10 -31.14 -28.04
N GLY A 302 -6.34 -32.23 -27.84
CA GLY A 302 -5.05 -32.45 -28.49
C GLY A 302 -3.94 -31.47 -28.07
N ARG A 303 -4.03 -30.89 -26.86
CA ARG A 303 -3.15 -29.85 -26.28
C ARG A 303 -2.74 -30.18 -24.84
N GLY A 304 -2.67 -31.46 -24.52
CA GLY A 304 -2.46 -31.97 -23.17
C GLY A 304 -2.41 -33.48 -23.13
N VAL A 305 -1.79 -34.02 -22.09
CA VAL A 305 -1.72 -35.46 -21.83
C VAL A 305 -2.89 -35.87 -20.94
N CYS A 306 -3.65 -36.86 -21.39
CA CYS A 306 -4.67 -37.51 -20.57
C CYS A 306 -4.00 -38.41 -19.54
N GLN A 307 -4.15 -38.11 -18.26
CA GLN A 307 -3.68 -38.95 -17.17
C GLN A 307 -4.82 -39.18 -16.16
N ASP A 308 -5.18 -40.44 -15.94
CA ASP A 308 -6.16 -40.87 -14.92
C ASP A 308 -7.54 -40.18 -15.01
N GLY A 309 -7.92 -39.74 -16.22
CA GLY A 309 -9.17 -39.01 -16.50
C GLY A 309 -9.06 -37.48 -16.42
N LEU A 310 -7.93 -36.95 -15.93
CA LEU A 310 -7.61 -35.53 -15.89
C LEU A 310 -6.73 -35.13 -17.09
N CYS A 311 -6.91 -33.92 -17.60
CA CYS A 311 -6.03 -33.35 -18.61
C CYS A 311 -4.88 -32.55 -17.96
N ILE A 312 -3.65 -32.98 -18.22
CA ILE A 312 -2.44 -32.22 -17.90
C ILE A 312 -2.05 -31.43 -19.16
N CYS A 313 -2.29 -30.13 -19.14
CA CYS A 313 -2.11 -29.28 -20.32
C CYS A 313 -0.65 -29.06 -20.70
N GLU A 314 -0.42 -28.84 -22.00
CA GLU A 314 0.85 -28.34 -22.51
C GLU A 314 1.06 -26.87 -22.08
N GLU A 315 2.32 -26.41 -22.05
CA GLU A 315 2.64 -25.03 -21.65
C GLU A 315 1.80 -23.99 -22.43
N GLY A 316 1.30 -22.97 -21.75
CA GLY A 316 0.41 -21.96 -22.32
C GLY A 316 -1.09 -22.33 -22.42
N TYR A 317 -1.49 -23.57 -22.14
CA TYR A 317 -2.89 -24.01 -22.14
C TYR A 317 -3.42 -24.32 -20.73
N GLU A 318 -4.71 -24.06 -20.51
CA GLU A 318 -5.39 -24.24 -19.22
C GLU A 318 -6.83 -24.77 -19.38
N GLY A 319 -7.49 -25.04 -18.25
CA GLY A 319 -8.87 -25.53 -18.17
C GLY A 319 -8.98 -27.05 -18.16
N GLN A 320 -10.22 -27.55 -17.95
CA GLN A 320 -10.48 -28.98 -17.72
C GLN A 320 -10.21 -29.89 -18.92
N ASP A 321 -10.13 -29.31 -20.13
CA ASP A 321 -9.90 -30.01 -21.39
C ASP A 321 -8.80 -29.36 -22.25
N CYS A 322 -7.99 -28.47 -21.66
CA CYS A 322 -6.91 -27.73 -22.32
C CYS A 322 -7.32 -26.92 -23.57
N SER A 323 -8.59 -26.51 -23.67
CA SER A 323 -9.10 -25.68 -24.77
C SER A 323 -8.82 -24.18 -24.61
N ALA A 324 -8.58 -23.71 -23.38
CA ALA A 324 -8.34 -22.31 -23.07
C ALA A 324 -6.84 -21.99 -23.08
N VAL A 325 -6.49 -20.76 -23.47
CA VAL A 325 -5.11 -20.23 -23.39
C VAL A 325 -4.94 -19.52 -22.05
N ALA A 326 -3.86 -19.84 -21.32
CA ALA A 326 -3.59 -19.26 -20.02
C ALA A 326 -3.30 -17.74 -20.11
N PRO A 327 -3.80 -16.92 -19.15
CA PRO A 327 -3.54 -15.49 -19.12
C PRO A 327 -2.06 -15.18 -18.78
N PRO A 328 -1.50 -14.06 -19.25
CA PRO A 328 -0.18 -13.63 -18.80
C PRO A 328 -0.23 -13.14 -17.35
N GLU A 329 0.73 -13.57 -16.54
CA GLU A 329 0.77 -13.30 -15.10
C GLU A 329 1.49 -11.99 -14.76
N ASN A 330 1.38 -11.56 -13.50
CA ASN A 330 2.23 -10.53 -12.89
C ASN A 330 2.33 -9.22 -13.70
N LEU A 331 1.23 -8.74 -14.28
CA LEU A 331 1.17 -7.44 -14.96
C LEU A 331 1.59 -6.31 -14.01
N ARG A 332 2.72 -5.65 -14.33
CA ARG A 332 3.31 -4.54 -13.56
C ARG A 332 3.48 -3.32 -14.47
N VAL A 333 3.24 -2.14 -13.92
CA VAL A 333 3.57 -0.86 -14.56
C VAL A 333 4.98 -0.46 -14.12
N THR A 334 5.92 -0.35 -15.05
CA THR A 334 7.32 -0.01 -14.76
C THR A 334 7.64 1.47 -14.96
N GLY A 335 6.92 2.13 -15.87
CA GLY A 335 7.12 3.53 -16.20
C GLY A 335 5.81 4.21 -16.61
N ILE A 336 5.67 5.49 -16.26
CA ILE A 336 4.54 6.34 -16.65
C ILE A 336 5.11 7.70 -17.06
N SER A 337 4.85 8.15 -18.29
CA SER A 337 5.07 9.54 -18.70
C SER A 337 3.74 10.28 -18.85
N ASP A 338 3.79 11.50 -19.39
CA ASP A 338 2.59 12.24 -19.77
C ASP A 338 1.88 11.67 -21.02
N SER A 339 2.61 10.91 -21.84
CA SER A 339 2.23 10.52 -23.20
C SER A 339 2.46 9.02 -23.49
N SER A 340 2.95 8.27 -22.50
CA SER A 340 3.24 6.85 -22.60
C SER A 340 3.12 6.10 -21.27
N ILE A 341 2.86 4.80 -21.35
CA ILE A 341 2.82 3.88 -20.21
C ILE A 341 3.65 2.64 -20.58
N GLU A 342 4.60 2.28 -19.71
CA GLU A 342 5.44 1.09 -19.85
C GLU A 342 4.93 -0.02 -18.91
N LEU A 343 4.74 -1.20 -19.49
CA LEU A 343 4.16 -2.37 -18.86
C LEU A 343 5.12 -3.55 -18.99
N THR A 344 5.10 -4.44 -17.99
CA THR A 344 5.78 -5.74 -18.01
C THR A 344 4.83 -6.83 -17.51
N TRP A 345 5.01 -8.06 -17.97
CA TRP A 345 4.23 -9.23 -17.58
C TRP A 345 5.05 -10.51 -17.73
N ASP A 346 4.69 -11.54 -16.97
CA ASP A 346 5.31 -12.85 -17.10
C ASP A 346 4.58 -13.68 -18.17
N SER A 347 5.33 -14.45 -18.96
CA SER A 347 4.78 -15.27 -20.04
C SER A 347 4.17 -16.57 -19.49
N PRO A 348 2.96 -16.99 -19.94
CA PRO A 348 2.34 -18.25 -19.52
C PRO A 348 2.97 -19.51 -20.15
N GLY A 349 4.07 -19.35 -20.91
CA GLY A 349 4.61 -20.38 -21.80
C GLY A 349 3.87 -20.39 -23.15
N ALA A 350 4.57 -20.88 -24.19
CA ALA A 350 4.08 -21.06 -25.57
C ALA A 350 3.33 -19.91 -26.28
N ALA A 351 3.23 -18.71 -25.67
CA ALA A 351 2.62 -17.52 -26.27
C ALA A 351 3.21 -17.24 -27.66
N THR A 352 2.32 -17.09 -28.67
CA THR A 352 2.74 -16.75 -30.04
C THR A 352 2.74 -15.25 -30.30
N GLU A 353 1.80 -14.53 -29.66
CA GLU A 353 1.70 -13.08 -29.63
C GLU A 353 0.88 -12.65 -28.41
N TYR A 354 0.95 -11.36 -28.06
CA TYR A 354 0.06 -10.73 -27.10
C TYR A 354 -0.75 -9.63 -27.78
N VAL A 355 -2.03 -9.52 -27.43
CA VAL A 355 -2.88 -8.38 -27.78
C VAL A 355 -2.99 -7.46 -26.56
N ILE A 356 -2.47 -6.24 -26.69
CA ILE A 356 -2.62 -5.20 -25.69
C ILE A 356 -3.76 -4.29 -26.16
N SER A 357 -4.86 -4.27 -25.41
CA SER A 357 -5.95 -3.31 -25.63
C SER A 357 -5.93 -2.24 -24.54
N TYR A 358 -6.21 -1.00 -24.92
CA TYR A 358 -6.22 0.14 -24.02
C TYR A 358 -7.31 1.13 -24.43
N GLN A 359 -8.00 1.70 -23.44
CA GLN A 359 -9.07 2.68 -23.68
C GLN A 359 -9.12 3.71 -22.54
N PRO A 360 -9.44 5.00 -22.83
CA PRO A 360 -9.73 5.96 -21.79
C PRO A 360 -10.90 5.48 -20.91
N ALA A 361 -10.76 5.61 -19.58
CA ALA A 361 -11.76 5.20 -18.60
C ALA A 361 -12.97 6.16 -18.49
N GLY A 362 -12.95 7.28 -19.22
CA GLY A 362 -14.04 8.24 -19.28
C GLY A 362 -15.11 7.90 -20.33
N PRO A 363 -16.33 8.45 -20.20
CA PRO A 363 -17.42 8.19 -21.15
C PRO A 363 -17.08 8.72 -22.55
N GLY A 364 -16.99 7.83 -23.53
CA GLY A 364 -16.64 8.15 -24.92
C GLY A 364 -15.22 7.77 -25.34
N GLY A 365 -14.42 7.14 -24.47
CA GLY A 365 -13.10 6.60 -24.84
C GLY A 365 -13.18 5.58 -25.97
N THR A 366 -12.37 5.75 -27.02
CA THR A 366 -12.23 4.76 -28.09
C THR A 366 -11.28 3.65 -27.63
N GLN A 367 -11.65 2.40 -27.88
CA GLN A 367 -10.79 1.24 -27.62
C GLN A 367 -9.73 1.11 -28.71
N LEU A 368 -8.46 1.12 -28.32
CA LEU A 368 -7.30 0.88 -29.17
C LEU A 368 -6.70 -0.50 -28.86
N GLN A 369 -5.97 -1.05 -29.83
CA GLN A 369 -5.34 -2.37 -29.76
C GLN A 369 -3.99 -2.38 -30.50
N GLN A 370 -3.02 -3.06 -29.91
CA GLN A 370 -1.69 -3.31 -30.46
C GLN A 370 -1.35 -4.79 -30.29
N ARG A 371 -0.70 -5.39 -31.28
CA ARG A 371 -0.19 -6.78 -31.23
C ARG A 371 1.33 -6.75 -31.09
N VAL A 372 1.90 -7.61 -30.26
CA VAL A 372 3.36 -7.82 -30.13
C VAL A 372 3.72 -9.30 -30.13
N PRO A 373 4.93 -9.68 -30.59
CA PRO A 373 5.40 -11.07 -30.56
C PRO A 373 5.37 -11.73 -29.18
N GLY A 374 5.23 -13.06 -29.13
CA GLY A 374 5.10 -13.84 -27.89
C GLY A 374 6.37 -13.94 -27.04
N ASP A 375 7.54 -13.56 -27.57
CA ASP A 375 8.79 -13.40 -26.81
C ASP A 375 8.86 -12.09 -26.01
N TRP A 376 7.88 -11.20 -26.16
CA TRP A 376 7.84 -9.92 -25.43
C TRP A 376 7.22 -10.08 -24.04
N SER A 377 7.98 -9.71 -23.01
CA SER A 377 7.52 -9.57 -21.62
C SER A 377 7.35 -8.10 -21.20
N SER A 378 7.40 -7.16 -22.15
CA SER A 378 7.37 -5.71 -21.92
C SER A 378 6.86 -4.92 -23.13
N ILE A 379 6.14 -3.82 -22.92
CA ILE A 379 5.78 -2.86 -23.98
C ILE A 379 5.73 -1.42 -23.43
N THR A 380 6.03 -0.45 -24.29
CA THR A 380 5.68 0.96 -24.06
C THR A 380 4.52 1.33 -24.99
N ILE A 381 3.34 1.61 -24.42
CA ILE A 381 2.21 2.20 -25.16
C ILE A 381 2.49 3.71 -25.27
N THR A 382 2.40 4.28 -26.47
CA THR A 382 2.67 5.71 -26.74
C THR A 382 1.44 6.44 -27.28
N GLU A 383 1.57 7.75 -27.50
CA GLU A 383 0.50 8.63 -28.04
C GLU A 383 -0.75 8.73 -27.15
N LEU A 384 -0.55 8.63 -25.83
CA LEU A 384 -1.61 8.77 -24.82
C LEU A 384 -1.84 10.24 -24.43
N GLU A 385 -3.03 10.56 -23.93
CA GLU A 385 -3.39 11.90 -23.45
C GLU A 385 -2.88 12.15 -22.01
N PRO A 386 -2.30 13.32 -21.69
CA PRO A 386 -1.81 13.64 -20.34
C PRO A 386 -2.91 13.79 -19.27
N GLY A 387 -2.65 13.24 -18.08
CA GLY A 387 -3.56 13.26 -16.95
C GLY A 387 -4.90 12.57 -17.26
N VAL A 388 -4.86 11.40 -17.91
CA VAL A 388 -6.03 10.59 -18.27
C VAL A 388 -5.85 9.17 -17.75
N ALA A 389 -6.89 8.63 -17.12
CA ALA A 389 -6.93 7.23 -16.71
C ALA A 389 -7.28 6.33 -17.91
N TYR A 390 -6.43 5.34 -18.18
CA TYR A 390 -6.65 4.28 -19.16
C TYR A 390 -6.93 2.96 -18.45
N ASN A 391 -7.92 2.23 -18.94
CA ASN A 391 -8.08 0.80 -18.65
C ASN A 391 -7.29 0.04 -19.70
N ILE A 392 -6.40 -0.86 -19.27
CA ILE A 392 -5.50 -1.64 -20.13
C ILE A 392 -5.75 -3.13 -19.87
N SER A 393 -5.79 -3.92 -20.93
CA SER A 393 -6.05 -5.36 -20.92
C SER A 393 -5.03 -6.07 -21.81
N ILE A 394 -4.28 -7.03 -21.29
CA ILE A 394 -3.35 -7.86 -22.06
C ILE A 394 -3.89 -9.28 -22.17
N TYR A 395 -4.00 -9.77 -23.40
CA TYR A 395 -4.42 -11.12 -23.76
C TYR A 395 -3.20 -11.85 -24.34
N ALA A 396 -2.91 -13.07 -23.88
CA ALA A 396 -2.00 -13.98 -24.58
C ALA A 396 -2.75 -14.65 -25.74
N VAL A 397 -2.03 -15.02 -26.79
CA VAL A 397 -2.59 -15.71 -27.96
C VAL A 397 -1.73 -16.90 -28.35
N ILE A 398 -2.37 -18.06 -28.52
CA ILE A 398 -1.73 -19.27 -29.04
C ILE A 398 -2.68 -19.95 -30.03
N SER A 399 -2.22 -20.18 -31.26
CA SER A 399 -3.05 -20.74 -32.36
C SER A 399 -4.33 -19.94 -32.65
N ASP A 400 -4.24 -18.60 -32.74
CA ASP A 400 -5.36 -17.65 -32.92
C ASP A 400 -6.43 -17.63 -31.80
N VAL A 401 -6.28 -18.42 -30.73
CA VAL A 401 -7.14 -18.38 -29.53
C VAL A 401 -6.59 -17.36 -28.54
N LEU A 402 -7.43 -16.44 -28.05
CA LEU A 402 -7.08 -15.47 -27.02
C LEU A 402 -7.34 -16.04 -25.62
N SER A 403 -6.47 -15.70 -24.66
CA SER A 403 -6.67 -15.95 -23.22
C SER A 403 -7.80 -15.11 -22.62
N THR A 404 -8.10 -15.33 -21.34
CA THR A 404 -8.71 -14.27 -20.52
C THR A 404 -7.71 -13.09 -20.35
N PRO A 405 -8.17 -11.83 -20.26
CA PRO A 405 -7.26 -10.70 -20.11
C PRO A 405 -6.83 -10.49 -18.66
N VAL A 406 -5.53 -10.30 -18.44
CA VAL A 406 -5.05 -9.59 -17.24
C VAL A 406 -5.26 -8.08 -17.45
N THR A 407 -5.75 -7.36 -16.45
CA THR A 407 -6.15 -5.94 -16.59
C THR A 407 -5.54 -5.04 -15.53
N SER A 408 -5.25 -3.80 -15.90
CA SER A 408 -4.76 -2.76 -15.01
C SER A 408 -5.36 -1.40 -15.37
N LYS A 409 -5.53 -0.53 -14.39
CA LYS A 409 -6.01 0.85 -14.59
C LYS A 409 -4.91 1.82 -14.19
N VAL A 410 -4.46 2.61 -15.15
CA VAL A 410 -3.26 3.45 -15.02
C VAL A 410 -3.58 4.87 -15.45
N MET A 411 -3.11 5.87 -14.70
CA MET A 411 -3.25 7.28 -15.07
C MET A 411 -1.94 7.81 -15.65
N THR A 412 -1.97 8.43 -16.82
CA THR A 412 -0.82 9.16 -17.38
C THR A 412 -0.49 10.38 -16.52
N ASN A 413 0.78 10.77 -16.49
CA ASN A 413 1.19 11.98 -15.78
C ASN A 413 0.65 13.26 -16.46
N LEU A 414 0.63 14.37 -15.73
CA LEU A 414 0.38 15.68 -16.33
C LEU A 414 1.64 16.18 -17.04
N ALA A 415 1.48 16.65 -18.28
CA ALA A 415 2.57 17.23 -19.07
C ALA A 415 3.20 18.45 -18.36
N THR A 416 4.49 18.67 -18.60
CA THR A 416 5.22 19.82 -18.05
C THR A 416 4.81 21.12 -18.75
N PRO A 417 4.52 22.23 -18.04
CA PRO A 417 4.21 23.51 -18.67
C PRO A 417 5.38 24.03 -19.53
N GLN A 418 5.13 24.45 -20.77
CA GLN A 418 6.18 24.91 -21.69
C GLN A 418 6.09 26.42 -21.99
N GLY A 419 7.17 26.98 -22.54
CA GLY A 419 7.22 28.37 -22.99
C GLY A 419 7.10 29.43 -21.89
N LEU A 420 7.49 29.14 -20.63
CA LEU A 420 7.53 30.13 -19.55
C LEU A 420 8.52 31.25 -19.91
N MET A 421 8.05 32.49 -20.02
CA MET A 421 8.84 33.67 -20.40
C MET A 421 8.45 34.92 -19.60
N PHE A 422 9.42 35.79 -19.35
CA PHE A 422 9.21 37.12 -18.76
C PHE A 422 8.99 38.18 -19.84
N LYS A 423 7.90 38.93 -19.74
CA LYS A 423 7.44 39.88 -20.77
C LYS A 423 7.67 41.34 -20.39
N THR A 424 7.36 41.72 -19.15
CA THR A 424 7.74 43.03 -18.58
C THR A 424 8.20 42.87 -17.14
N ILE A 425 9.26 43.59 -16.76
CA ILE A 425 9.88 43.54 -15.44
C ILE A 425 10.05 44.98 -14.96
N THR A 426 9.69 45.26 -13.70
CA THR A 426 9.86 46.57 -13.08
C THR A 426 10.60 46.45 -11.73
N GLU A 427 10.66 47.56 -10.98
CA GLU A 427 11.21 47.59 -9.63
C GLU A 427 10.36 46.80 -8.62
N THR A 428 9.08 46.54 -8.90
CA THR A 428 8.17 45.84 -7.96
C THR A 428 7.17 44.87 -8.62
N THR A 429 7.28 44.63 -9.93
CA THR A 429 6.35 43.77 -10.69
C THR A 429 7.07 42.91 -11.72
N ALA A 430 6.47 41.75 -12.03
CA ALA A 430 6.91 40.86 -13.11
C ALA A 430 5.69 40.28 -13.84
N GLU A 431 5.61 40.54 -15.15
CA GLU A 431 4.64 39.96 -16.07
C GLU A 431 5.25 38.73 -16.75
N VAL A 432 4.57 37.60 -16.61
CA VAL A 432 4.96 36.28 -17.12
C VAL A 432 3.91 35.75 -18.08
N GLN A 433 4.37 34.93 -19.03
CA GLN A 433 3.56 34.27 -20.04
C GLN A 433 4.03 32.83 -20.23
N TRP A 434 3.13 31.92 -20.60
CA TRP A 434 3.43 30.52 -20.94
C TRP A 434 2.52 30.01 -22.07
N GLU A 435 2.78 28.79 -22.56
CA GLU A 435 1.98 28.16 -23.61
C GLU A 435 0.76 27.42 -23.03
N PRO A 436 -0.42 27.48 -23.69
CA PRO A 436 -1.60 26.72 -23.29
C PRO A 436 -1.45 25.24 -23.68
N PHE A 437 -1.96 24.34 -22.84
CA PHE A 437 -2.16 22.95 -23.24
C PHE A 437 -3.33 22.79 -24.23
N SER A 438 -3.25 21.77 -25.07
CA SER A 438 -4.28 21.39 -26.05
C SER A 438 -5.40 20.51 -25.46
N PHE A 439 -5.19 19.93 -24.29
CA PHE A 439 -6.09 19.01 -23.58
C PHE A 439 -6.74 19.68 -22.35
N PRO A 440 -7.87 19.18 -21.84
CA PRO A 440 -8.55 19.77 -20.67
C PRO A 440 -7.88 19.43 -19.33
N PHE A 441 -7.81 20.45 -18.46
CA PHE A 441 -7.32 20.42 -17.08
C PHE A 441 -7.95 21.59 -16.29
N ASP A 442 -7.79 21.60 -14.97
CA ASP A 442 -8.57 22.49 -14.08
C ASP A 442 -7.97 23.90 -13.99
N GLY A 443 -6.65 23.99 -13.83
CA GLY A 443 -5.98 25.26 -13.61
C GLY A 443 -4.46 25.19 -13.60
N TRP A 444 -3.84 26.36 -13.45
CA TRP A 444 -2.42 26.52 -13.19
C TRP A 444 -2.21 26.97 -11.75
N GLU A 445 -1.04 26.65 -11.20
CA GLU A 445 -0.55 27.25 -9.97
C GLU A 445 0.84 27.84 -10.25
N ILE A 446 1.00 29.11 -9.91
CA ILE A 446 2.25 29.85 -10.09
C ILE A 446 2.76 30.36 -8.74
N SER A 447 4.07 30.22 -8.49
CA SER A 447 4.73 30.78 -7.31
C SER A 447 5.87 31.73 -7.69
N PHE A 448 6.10 32.73 -6.84
CA PHE A 448 7.21 33.66 -6.89
C PHE A 448 7.94 33.59 -5.54
N ILE A 449 9.05 32.84 -5.48
CA ILE A 449 9.79 32.57 -4.25
C ILE A 449 11.13 33.33 -4.32
N PRO A 450 11.44 34.26 -3.37
CA PRO A 450 12.73 34.94 -3.35
C PRO A 450 13.84 33.96 -2.94
N LYS A 451 15.06 34.11 -3.49
CA LYS A 451 16.20 33.21 -3.23
C LYS A 451 16.61 33.05 -1.75
N ASN A 452 16.17 33.93 -0.87
CA ASN A 452 16.40 33.83 0.58
C ASN A 452 15.31 33.08 1.35
N ASN A 453 14.29 32.55 0.67
CA ASN A 453 13.14 31.84 1.22
C ASN A 453 12.32 32.64 2.27
N GLU A 454 12.43 33.97 2.33
CA GLU A 454 11.63 34.85 3.21
C GLU A 454 10.17 35.04 2.73
N GLY A 455 9.46 33.93 2.49
CA GLY A 455 8.07 33.91 2.03
C GLY A 455 7.92 34.17 0.52
N GLY A 456 7.25 33.24 -0.17
CA GLY A 456 6.84 33.40 -1.56
C GLY A 456 5.38 33.79 -1.71
N VAL A 457 5.01 34.35 -2.87
CA VAL A 457 3.60 34.50 -3.27
C VAL A 457 3.21 33.29 -4.10
N ILE A 458 2.05 32.68 -3.83
CA ILE A 458 1.46 31.58 -4.62
C ILE A 458 0.08 32.04 -5.10
N ALA A 459 -0.25 31.78 -6.37
CA ALA A 459 -1.54 32.07 -6.97
C ALA A 459 -2.02 30.89 -7.83
N GLN A 460 -3.29 30.51 -7.66
CA GLN A 460 -3.97 29.55 -8.54
C GLN A 460 -4.82 30.30 -9.58
N LEU A 461 -4.82 29.80 -10.81
CA LEU A 461 -5.38 30.47 -11.99
C LEU A 461 -6.22 29.47 -12.82
N PRO A 462 -7.34 29.88 -13.44
CA PRO A 462 -8.08 29.02 -14.36
C PRO A 462 -7.23 28.54 -15.54
N SER A 463 -7.52 27.35 -16.07
CA SER A 463 -6.76 26.74 -17.18
C SER A 463 -6.70 27.59 -18.45
N THR A 464 -7.67 28.48 -18.66
CA THR A 464 -7.73 29.45 -19.77
C THR A 464 -6.75 30.63 -19.66
N VAL A 465 -6.05 30.79 -18.54
CA VAL A 465 -5.11 31.89 -18.30
C VAL A 465 -3.68 31.46 -18.67
N THR A 466 -3.05 32.19 -19.59
CA THR A 466 -1.65 31.97 -20.03
C THR A 466 -0.71 33.14 -19.71
N THR A 467 -1.21 34.15 -18.99
CA THR A 467 -0.44 35.34 -18.59
C THR A 467 -0.78 35.75 -17.16
N PHE A 468 0.21 36.18 -16.39
CA PHE A 468 0.03 36.65 -15.02
C PHE A 468 0.98 37.81 -14.72
N ASN A 469 0.56 38.74 -13.86
CA ASN A 469 1.34 39.91 -13.48
C ASN A 469 1.43 39.99 -11.96
N GLN A 470 2.56 39.54 -11.41
CA GLN A 470 2.82 39.61 -9.99
C GLN A 470 3.26 41.03 -9.63
N THR A 471 2.69 41.56 -8.55
CA THR A 471 3.00 42.91 -8.03
C THR A 471 3.42 42.86 -6.56
N GLY A 472 4.03 43.93 -6.05
CA GLY A 472 4.49 44.01 -4.65
C GLY A 472 5.79 43.28 -4.35
N LEU A 473 6.57 42.93 -5.38
CA LEU A 473 7.91 42.34 -5.22
C LEU A 473 8.90 43.34 -4.60
N LYS A 474 9.93 42.84 -3.92
CA LYS A 474 11.04 43.65 -3.39
C LYS A 474 11.92 44.15 -4.56
N PRO A 475 12.35 45.43 -4.60
CA PRO A 475 13.29 45.91 -5.62
C PRO A 475 14.69 45.29 -5.51
N GLY A 476 15.31 45.02 -6.67
CA GLY A 476 16.63 44.41 -6.77
C GLY A 476 16.75 43.04 -6.09
N GLU A 477 15.68 42.25 -6.00
CA GLU A 477 15.71 40.88 -5.46
C GLU A 477 15.43 39.85 -6.57
N GLU A 478 15.99 38.65 -6.38
CA GLU A 478 15.90 37.56 -7.34
C GLU A 478 14.86 36.53 -6.90
N TYR A 479 13.89 36.28 -7.79
CA TYR A 479 12.76 35.40 -7.59
C TYR A 479 12.86 34.19 -8.52
N THR A 480 12.78 33.00 -7.95
CA THR A 480 12.46 31.79 -8.70
C THR A 480 10.97 31.76 -8.94
N VAL A 481 10.55 31.69 -10.19
CA VAL A 481 9.15 31.60 -10.60
C VAL A 481 8.87 30.18 -11.05
N THR A 482 7.93 29.50 -10.38
CA THR A 482 7.57 28.10 -10.68
C THR A 482 6.14 28.02 -11.19
N LEU A 483 5.91 27.31 -12.28
CA LEU A 483 4.61 27.03 -12.85
C LEU A 483 4.33 25.52 -12.83
N VAL A 484 3.16 25.12 -12.33
CA VAL A 484 2.60 23.77 -12.48
C VAL A 484 1.18 23.84 -13.03
N ALA A 485 0.73 22.77 -13.67
CA ALA A 485 -0.68 22.53 -13.98
C ALA A 485 -1.33 21.63 -12.91
N LEU A 486 -2.63 21.83 -12.71
CA LEU A 486 -3.48 21.11 -11.76
C LEU A 486 -4.61 20.38 -12.52
N LYS A 487 -4.89 19.13 -12.13
CA LYS A 487 -6.04 18.35 -12.61
C LYS A 487 -6.45 17.35 -11.52
N GLU A 488 -7.67 17.47 -11.01
CA GLU A 488 -8.18 16.73 -9.85
C GLU A 488 -7.24 16.87 -8.62
N GLN A 489 -6.53 15.79 -8.26
CA GLN A 489 -5.51 15.79 -7.20
C GLN A 489 -4.07 15.79 -7.73
N ALA A 490 -3.88 15.65 -9.04
CA ALA A 490 -2.57 15.59 -9.67
C ALA A 490 -1.99 16.99 -9.94
N ARG A 491 -0.68 17.11 -9.79
CA ARG A 491 0.13 18.29 -10.13
C ARG A 491 1.16 17.89 -11.18
N SER A 492 1.37 18.70 -12.21
CA SER A 492 2.46 18.47 -13.16
C SER A 492 3.83 18.57 -12.48
N PRO A 493 4.90 18.02 -13.08
CA PRO A 493 6.25 18.43 -12.72
C PRO A 493 6.39 19.96 -12.96
N PRO A 494 7.16 20.68 -12.13
CA PRO A 494 7.27 22.12 -12.21
C PRO A 494 8.23 22.58 -13.30
N THR A 495 7.80 23.58 -14.06
CA THR A 495 8.71 24.39 -14.90
C THR A 495 9.09 25.63 -14.10
N SER A 496 10.39 25.96 -14.07
CA SER A 496 10.89 27.08 -13.27
C SER A 496 11.95 27.89 -14.00
N ASP A 497 11.87 29.22 -13.90
CA ASP A 497 12.90 30.15 -14.35
C ASP A 497 13.09 31.29 -13.33
N SER A 498 14.22 31.99 -13.38
CA SER A 498 14.63 33.02 -12.41
C SER A 498 14.56 34.43 -12.98
N VAL A 499 13.94 35.36 -12.25
CA VAL A 499 13.85 36.78 -12.62
C VAL A 499 14.36 37.68 -11.50
N SER A 500 15.20 38.65 -11.84
CA SER A 500 15.59 39.74 -10.93
C SER A 500 14.72 40.97 -11.19
N THR A 501 14.12 41.53 -10.13
CA THR A 501 13.44 42.83 -10.24
C THR A 501 14.46 43.96 -10.49
N LEU A 502 14.00 45.06 -11.09
CA LEU A 502 14.86 46.23 -11.28
C LEU A 502 15.24 46.86 -9.94
N ILE A 503 16.39 47.52 -9.92
CA ILE A 503 16.91 48.26 -8.76
C ILE A 503 16.18 49.59 -8.69
N ASP A 504 15.56 49.92 -7.56
CA ASP A 504 14.93 51.23 -7.36
C ASP A 504 15.99 52.33 -7.24
N GLY A 505 15.66 53.52 -7.74
CA GLY A 505 16.58 54.66 -7.73
C GLY A 505 16.55 55.44 -6.42
N PRO A 506 17.60 56.21 -6.11
CA PRO A 506 17.54 57.25 -5.08
C PRO A 506 16.41 58.25 -5.42
N THR A 507 15.72 58.79 -4.42
CA THR A 507 14.56 59.68 -4.62
C THR A 507 14.69 60.98 -3.82
N GLN A 508 13.74 61.91 -4.01
CA GLN A 508 13.61 63.15 -3.22
C GLN A 508 14.90 63.99 -3.18
N ILE A 509 15.57 64.13 -4.33
CA ILE A 509 16.83 64.86 -4.41
C ILE A 509 16.66 66.36 -4.09
N LEU A 510 17.44 66.83 -3.13
CA LEU A 510 17.46 68.21 -2.65
C LEU A 510 18.87 68.79 -2.83
N VAL A 511 18.95 70.09 -3.13
CA VAL A 511 20.19 70.86 -3.12
C VAL A 511 20.00 72.03 -2.17
N ARG A 512 20.92 72.19 -1.21
CA ARG A 512 20.91 73.24 -0.18
C ARG A 512 22.31 73.82 0.00
N ASP A 513 22.39 74.90 0.77
CA ASP A 513 23.65 75.50 1.21
C ASP A 513 24.62 75.79 0.04
N VAL A 514 24.05 76.35 -1.04
CA VAL A 514 24.75 76.72 -2.28
C VAL A 514 25.46 78.05 -2.10
N SER A 515 26.73 78.09 -2.51
CA SER A 515 27.60 79.27 -2.55
C SER A 515 28.15 79.49 -3.96
N ASP A 516 29.21 80.28 -4.10
CA ASP A 516 29.91 80.50 -5.38
C ASP A 516 30.67 79.25 -5.88
N THR A 517 31.19 78.45 -4.95
CA THR A 517 32.16 77.38 -5.23
C THR A 517 31.80 76.02 -4.62
N VAL A 518 30.82 75.98 -3.71
CA VAL A 518 30.37 74.78 -2.96
C VAL A 518 28.84 74.67 -3.02
N ALA A 519 28.31 73.44 -3.05
CA ALA A 519 26.87 73.17 -2.90
C ALA A 519 26.62 71.82 -2.22
N PHE A 520 25.64 71.75 -1.32
CA PHE A 520 25.30 70.51 -0.60
C PHE A 520 24.13 69.78 -1.26
N VAL A 521 24.25 68.47 -1.45
CA VAL A 521 23.27 67.63 -2.16
C VAL A 521 22.85 66.48 -1.27
N GLU A 522 21.56 66.19 -1.24
CA GLU A 522 20.93 65.20 -0.36
C GLU A 522 19.85 64.41 -1.12
N TRP A 523 19.66 63.13 -0.77
CA TRP A 523 18.69 62.23 -1.41
C TRP A 523 18.24 61.13 -0.45
N THR A 524 17.03 60.62 -0.64
CA THR A 524 16.53 59.42 0.02
C THR A 524 17.18 58.19 -0.63
N PRO A 525 17.88 57.32 0.13
CA PRO A 525 18.54 56.12 -0.41
C PRO A 525 17.56 55.12 -1.08
N PRO A 526 18.04 54.26 -1.99
CA PRO A 526 17.24 53.18 -2.57
C PRO A 526 16.92 52.10 -1.53
N ARG A 527 15.84 51.34 -1.76
CA ARG A 527 15.40 50.25 -0.88
C ARG A 527 16.11 48.93 -1.20
N ALA A 528 16.47 48.72 -2.47
CA ALA A 528 17.35 47.66 -2.88
C ALA A 528 18.75 47.84 -2.25
N LYS A 529 19.38 46.72 -1.86
CA LYS A 529 20.82 46.70 -1.61
C LYS A 529 21.55 47.03 -2.93
N VAL A 530 22.59 47.86 -2.88
CA VAL A 530 23.35 48.31 -4.05
C VAL A 530 24.84 48.43 -3.72
N ASP A 531 25.70 48.40 -4.73
CA ASP A 531 27.16 48.38 -4.54
C ASP A 531 27.76 49.79 -4.54
N ALA A 532 27.04 50.78 -5.07
CA ALA A 532 27.42 52.19 -5.06
C ALA A 532 26.23 53.11 -5.37
N ILE A 533 26.38 54.39 -4.99
CA ILE A 533 25.58 55.50 -5.49
C ILE A 533 26.45 56.30 -6.49
N LEU A 534 25.90 56.65 -7.63
CA LEU A 534 26.62 57.25 -8.76
C LEU A 534 26.13 58.69 -8.96
N LEU A 535 26.91 59.64 -8.45
CA LEU A 535 26.65 61.07 -8.48
C LEU A 535 27.32 61.71 -9.71
N LYS A 536 26.51 62.16 -10.68
CA LYS A 536 26.97 62.75 -11.95
C LYS A 536 26.55 64.22 -12.00
N TYR A 537 27.48 65.16 -12.12
CA TYR A 537 27.14 66.59 -12.28
C TYR A 537 27.99 67.30 -13.33
N GLY A 538 27.48 68.39 -13.87
CA GLY A 538 28.20 69.23 -14.83
C GLY A 538 27.40 70.49 -15.17
N LEU A 539 27.99 71.35 -15.99
CA LEU A 539 27.34 72.59 -16.42
C LEU A 539 26.10 72.27 -17.28
N ALA A 540 25.01 72.99 -17.04
CA ALA A 540 23.69 72.70 -17.60
C ALA A 540 23.67 72.81 -19.13
N ASP A 541 24.47 73.71 -19.67
CA ASP A 541 24.59 74.05 -21.09
C ASP A 541 25.55 73.11 -21.86
N GLY A 542 26.21 72.17 -21.15
CA GLY A 542 27.02 71.11 -21.75
C GLY A 542 28.48 71.46 -22.04
N GLU A 543 28.88 72.72 -21.92
CA GLU A 543 30.30 73.13 -22.04
C GLU A 543 31.12 72.72 -20.81
N GLY A 544 31.60 71.48 -20.81
CA GLY A 544 32.44 70.91 -19.77
C GLY A 544 32.09 69.45 -19.51
N GLY A 545 33.11 68.62 -19.27
CA GLY A 545 32.91 67.21 -18.95
C GLY A 545 32.06 67.05 -17.69
N ARG A 546 31.14 66.08 -17.69
CA ARG A 546 30.38 65.72 -16.49
C ARG A 546 31.28 64.95 -15.54
N THR A 547 31.46 65.48 -14.33
CA THR A 547 32.20 64.80 -13.27
C THR A 547 31.31 63.73 -12.65
N THR A 548 31.87 62.54 -12.42
CA THR A 548 31.12 61.38 -11.94
C THR A 548 31.82 60.76 -10.72
N PHE A 549 31.19 60.85 -9.56
CA PHE A 549 31.65 60.26 -8.30
C PHE A 549 30.91 58.95 -8.02
N ARG A 550 31.66 57.89 -7.65
CA ARG A 550 31.12 56.61 -7.20
C ARG A 550 31.24 56.56 -5.67
N LEU A 551 30.12 56.79 -5.00
CA LEU A 551 29.99 56.86 -3.54
C LEU A 551 29.64 55.48 -2.99
N GLN A 552 30.14 55.14 -1.79
CA GLN A 552 29.77 53.91 -1.10
C GLN A 552 28.43 54.08 -0.35
N PRO A 553 27.56 53.07 -0.30
CA PRO A 553 26.39 53.08 0.59
C PRO A 553 26.84 53.11 2.06
N PRO A 554 26.02 53.65 2.99
CA PRO A 554 24.65 54.09 2.83
C PRO A 554 24.49 55.61 2.57
N LEU A 555 25.50 56.28 1.99
CA LEU A 555 25.52 57.75 1.83
C LEU A 555 24.23 58.31 1.19
N SER A 556 23.58 59.21 1.93
CA SER A 556 22.39 59.98 1.55
C SER A 556 22.71 61.44 1.17
N GLN A 557 23.95 61.88 1.34
CA GLN A 557 24.36 63.28 1.15
C GLN A 557 25.80 63.42 0.67
N TYR A 558 26.12 64.52 -0.01
CA TYR A 558 27.47 64.84 -0.50
C TYR A 558 27.67 66.35 -0.74
N SER A 559 28.85 66.87 -0.40
CA SER A 559 29.26 68.26 -0.69
C SER A 559 30.00 68.35 -2.03
N LEU A 560 29.40 69.04 -3.00
CA LEU A 560 30.08 69.45 -4.23
C LEU A 560 31.06 70.59 -3.91
N GLN A 561 32.27 70.52 -4.45
CA GLN A 561 33.32 71.54 -4.29
C GLN A 561 33.92 71.91 -5.64
N ALA A 562 34.68 73.02 -5.67
CA ALA A 562 35.33 73.56 -6.87
C ALA A 562 34.36 73.82 -8.04
N LEU A 563 33.15 74.27 -7.73
CA LEU A 563 32.18 74.74 -8.72
C LEU A 563 32.60 76.12 -9.27
N ARG A 564 32.15 76.44 -10.48
CA ARG A 564 32.33 77.78 -11.06
C ARG A 564 31.29 78.75 -10.48
N PRO A 565 31.67 79.96 -10.05
CA PRO A 565 30.74 81.02 -9.66
C PRO A 565 29.75 81.40 -10.76
N GLY A 566 28.54 81.81 -10.37
CA GLY A 566 27.45 82.30 -11.24
C GLY A 566 26.92 81.30 -12.28
N ALA A 567 27.30 80.03 -12.21
CA ALA A 567 27.10 79.06 -13.27
C ALA A 567 25.96 78.06 -12.96
N ARG A 568 25.25 77.64 -14.01
CA ARG A 568 24.12 76.71 -13.88
C ARG A 568 24.61 75.27 -13.95
N TYR A 569 24.29 74.47 -12.94
CA TYR A 569 24.66 73.07 -12.84
C TYR A 569 23.44 72.15 -12.96
N ARG A 570 23.65 71.02 -13.65
CA ARG A 570 22.69 69.92 -13.76
C ARG A 570 23.29 68.67 -13.14
N LEU A 571 22.50 67.98 -12.34
CA LEU A 571 22.94 66.91 -11.48
C LEU A 571 22.02 65.70 -11.59
N ALA A 572 22.60 64.51 -11.49
CA ALA A 572 21.92 63.22 -11.56
C ALA A 572 22.49 62.27 -10.49
N VAL A 573 21.60 61.55 -9.80
CA VAL A 573 21.98 60.52 -8.82
C VAL A 573 21.24 59.24 -9.15
N SER A 574 22.00 58.18 -9.41
CA SER A 574 21.49 56.81 -9.64
C SER A 574 22.18 55.84 -8.67
N ALA A 575 21.59 54.66 -8.48
CA ALA A 575 22.22 53.56 -7.75
C ALA A 575 22.78 52.53 -8.73
N LEU A 576 23.80 51.79 -8.31
CA LEU A 576 24.55 50.84 -9.15
C LEU A 576 24.75 49.52 -8.42
N ARG A 577 24.42 48.40 -9.08
CA ARG A 577 24.69 47.03 -8.59
C ARG A 577 25.17 46.15 -9.74
N GLY A 578 26.37 45.58 -9.62
CA GLY A 578 27.08 44.98 -10.74
C GLY A 578 27.25 45.95 -11.91
N ALA A 579 26.63 45.62 -13.05
CA ALA A 579 26.57 46.47 -14.25
C ALA A 579 25.26 47.29 -14.38
N ASN A 580 24.29 47.09 -13.49
CA ASN A 580 22.95 47.66 -13.62
C ASN A 580 22.86 49.01 -12.90
N GLU A 581 22.60 50.08 -13.65
CA GLU A 581 22.33 51.42 -13.13
C GLU A 581 20.81 51.66 -13.01
N SER A 582 20.36 52.20 -11.88
CA SER A 582 18.96 52.58 -11.66
C SER A 582 18.53 53.74 -12.55
N ARG A 583 17.23 54.04 -12.59
CA ARG A 583 16.76 55.35 -13.08
C ARG A 583 17.38 56.47 -12.23
N PRO A 584 17.94 57.54 -12.83
CA PRO A 584 18.55 58.63 -12.08
C PRO A 584 17.52 59.68 -11.64
N ALA A 585 17.56 60.08 -10.36
CA ALA A 585 16.93 61.32 -9.91
C ALA A 585 17.72 62.52 -10.44
N LEU A 586 17.02 63.60 -10.82
CA LEU A 586 17.62 64.76 -11.48
C LEU A 586 17.35 66.06 -10.71
N ALA A 587 18.39 66.88 -10.54
CA ALA A 587 18.31 68.22 -9.97
C ALA A 587 19.00 69.27 -10.86
N GLN A 588 18.67 70.55 -10.63
CA GLN A 588 19.36 71.70 -11.21
C GLN A 588 19.49 72.79 -10.16
N PHE A 589 20.62 73.50 -10.16
CA PHE A 589 20.88 74.65 -9.29
C PHE A 589 21.80 75.65 -10.02
N THR A 590 21.98 76.83 -9.43
CA THR A 590 22.91 77.85 -9.91
C THR A 590 23.78 78.27 -8.72
N THR A 591 25.10 78.38 -8.89
CA THR A 591 25.99 78.93 -7.86
C THR A 591 25.81 80.42 -7.67
N GLU A 592 26.20 80.92 -6.50
CA GLU A 592 26.28 82.37 -6.23
C GLU A 592 27.41 83.05 -7.04
N ILE A 593 27.40 84.37 -7.10
CA ILE A 593 28.42 85.18 -7.77
C ILE A 593 29.59 85.40 -6.80
N ASP A 594 30.83 85.19 -7.25
CA ASP A 594 32.00 85.34 -6.40
C ASP A 594 32.29 86.81 -6.07
N ALA A 595 32.80 87.04 -4.85
CA ALA A 595 33.20 88.37 -4.41
C ALA A 595 34.45 88.85 -5.16
N PRO A 596 34.53 90.13 -5.58
CA PRO A 596 35.73 90.70 -6.19
C PRO A 596 36.93 90.62 -5.25
N LYS A 597 38.09 90.25 -5.79
CA LYS A 597 39.27 89.83 -5.02
C LYS A 597 40.32 90.95 -4.99
N ASN A 598 41.23 90.92 -4.02
CA ASN A 598 42.36 91.86 -3.90
C ASN A 598 41.98 93.35 -4.07
N LEU A 599 41.11 93.88 -3.21
CA LEU A 599 40.82 95.32 -3.17
C LEU A 599 42.07 96.11 -2.73
N ARG A 600 42.57 96.96 -3.63
CA ARG A 600 43.76 97.80 -3.47
C ARG A 600 43.35 99.26 -3.47
N VAL A 601 43.91 100.04 -2.54
CA VAL A 601 43.84 101.51 -2.59
C VAL A 601 44.95 102.01 -3.52
N GLY A 602 44.57 102.82 -4.51
CA GLY A 602 45.47 103.44 -5.48
C GLY A 602 45.95 104.82 -5.01
N SER A 603 45.79 105.83 -5.87
CA SER A 603 46.07 107.23 -5.49
C SER A 603 45.08 107.77 -4.44
N ARG A 604 45.61 108.47 -3.42
CA ARG A 604 44.83 109.19 -2.38
C ARG A 604 45.14 110.68 -2.48
N THR A 605 44.12 111.52 -2.60
CA THR A 605 44.23 112.98 -2.58
C THR A 605 43.39 113.56 -1.41
N PRO A 606 43.46 114.88 -1.12
CA PRO A 606 42.61 115.48 -0.08
C PRO A 606 41.10 115.43 -0.36
N THR A 607 40.67 115.12 -1.59
CA THR A 607 39.25 115.13 -2.01
C THR A 607 38.82 113.88 -2.78
N SER A 608 39.74 112.97 -3.11
CA SER A 608 39.46 111.74 -3.86
C SER A 608 40.27 110.52 -3.38
N LEU A 609 39.71 109.33 -3.63
CA LEU A 609 40.31 108.03 -3.35
C LEU A 609 40.11 107.11 -4.56
N GLU A 610 41.21 106.66 -5.15
CA GLU A 610 41.19 105.62 -6.19
C GLU A 610 41.19 104.23 -5.53
N LEU A 611 40.32 103.35 -6.02
CA LEU A 611 40.21 101.95 -5.64
C LEU A 611 40.35 101.09 -6.91
N ALA A 612 41.02 99.94 -6.78
CA ALA A 612 41.14 98.95 -7.83
C ALA A 612 40.95 97.55 -7.23
N TRP A 613 40.20 96.67 -7.89
CA TRP A 613 40.00 95.29 -7.45
C TRP A 613 40.03 94.34 -8.63
N ASP A 614 40.39 93.09 -8.37
CA ASP A 614 40.37 92.02 -9.36
C ASP A 614 38.90 91.62 -9.61
N ASN A 615 38.55 91.44 -10.88
CA ASN A 615 37.19 91.18 -11.32
C ASN A 615 36.70 89.77 -10.89
N SER A 616 35.41 89.66 -10.58
CA SER A 616 34.73 88.37 -10.31
C SER A 616 34.85 87.41 -11.51
N GLU A 617 34.95 86.12 -11.23
CA GLU A 617 35.00 85.05 -12.24
C GLU A 617 33.64 84.86 -12.92
N ALA A 618 32.54 85.09 -12.20
CA ALA A 618 31.19 85.23 -12.74
C ALA A 618 30.95 86.58 -13.46
N GLU A 619 29.94 86.65 -14.34
CA GLU A 619 29.60 87.85 -15.13
C GLU A 619 28.87 88.97 -14.35
N ALA A 620 29.52 89.54 -13.33
CA ALA A 620 29.03 90.74 -12.66
C ALA A 620 28.98 91.95 -13.62
N HIS A 621 27.78 92.48 -13.88
CA HIS A 621 27.59 93.61 -14.81
C HIS A 621 28.09 94.95 -14.25
N SER A 622 28.00 95.13 -12.94
CA SER A 622 28.55 96.28 -12.20
C SER A 622 28.80 95.88 -10.75
N TYR A 623 29.82 96.45 -10.14
CA TYR A 623 30.04 96.41 -8.71
C TYR A 623 29.45 97.67 -8.10
N ARG A 624 28.84 97.58 -6.93
CA ARG A 624 28.66 98.78 -6.11
C ARG A 624 29.90 98.93 -5.23
N VAL A 625 30.14 100.14 -4.73
CA VAL A 625 31.13 100.45 -3.70
C VAL A 625 30.39 101.29 -2.66
N VAL A 626 30.56 100.95 -1.38
CA VAL A 626 29.91 101.66 -0.27
C VAL A 626 30.97 102.05 0.73
N TYR A 627 31.01 103.31 1.16
CA TYR A 627 32.05 103.82 2.06
C TYR A 627 31.45 104.77 3.11
N SER A 628 32.09 104.85 4.28
CA SER A 628 31.66 105.65 5.41
C SER A 628 32.82 106.43 6.03
N THR A 629 32.52 107.46 6.83
CA THR A 629 33.51 108.13 7.67
C THR A 629 33.73 107.34 8.96
N LEU A 630 34.86 107.61 9.64
CA LEU A 630 35.25 106.96 10.91
C LEU A 630 34.18 106.94 12.03
N ALA A 631 33.17 107.81 11.97
CA ALA A 631 32.08 107.87 12.94
C ALA A 631 30.92 106.89 12.63
N GLY A 632 30.89 106.26 11.44
CA GLY A 632 29.90 105.26 11.06
C GLY A 632 28.47 105.77 10.82
N GLU A 633 28.18 107.06 11.03
CA GLU A 633 26.81 107.60 11.01
C GLU A 633 26.16 107.64 9.61
N HIS A 634 26.96 107.74 8.53
CA HIS A 634 26.46 107.87 7.15
C HIS A 634 27.29 107.05 6.16
N TYR A 635 26.61 106.21 5.38
CA TYR A 635 27.18 105.41 4.29
C TYR A 635 26.84 106.05 2.93
N HIS A 636 27.82 106.08 2.02
CA HIS A 636 27.68 106.58 0.67
C HIS A 636 27.85 105.43 -0.33
N GLU A 637 26.87 105.22 -1.21
CA GLU A 637 26.92 104.19 -2.26
C GLU A 637 27.28 104.78 -3.63
N VAL A 638 28.10 104.07 -4.42
CA VAL A 638 28.45 104.40 -5.81
C VAL A 638 28.40 103.11 -6.64
N LEU A 639 27.69 103.13 -7.78
CA LEU A 639 27.70 102.03 -8.75
C LEU A 639 28.82 102.23 -9.79
N VAL A 640 29.60 101.18 -10.00
CA VAL A 640 30.79 101.15 -10.86
C VAL A 640 30.61 100.04 -11.89
N PRO A 641 30.50 100.35 -13.20
CA PRO A 641 30.43 99.32 -14.23
C PRO A 641 31.71 98.49 -14.26
N ARG A 642 31.62 97.21 -14.64
CA ARG A 642 32.79 96.33 -14.74
C ARG A 642 33.67 96.75 -15.93
N ASP A 643 34.96 96.99 -15.67
CA ASP A 643 35.95 97.17 -16.73
C ASP A 643 36.19 95.85 -17.50
N THR A 644 36.50 95.96 -18.79
CA THR A 644 36.74 94.80 -19.68
C THR A 644 38.09 94.10 -19.46
N GLY A 645 38.89 94.57 -18.50
CA GLY A 645 40.16 93.95 -18.10
C GLY A 645 40.01 92.94 -16.94
N PRO A 646 41.14 92.42 -16.41
CA PRO A 646 41.13 91.56 -15.23
C PRO A 646 40.85 92.31 -13.91
N THR A 647 40.90 93.64 -13.92
CA THR A 647 40.67 94.50 -12.74
C THR A 647 39.73 95.65 -13.09
N THR A 648 38.78 96.00 -12.21
CA THR A 648 37.99 97.23 -12.32
C THR A 648 38.58 98.34 -11.44
N ARG A 649 38.49 99.60 -11.91
CA ARG A 649 38.93 100.79 -11.16
C ARG A 649 37.79 101.77 -10.91
N ALA A 650 37.80 102.41 -9.74
CA ALA A 650 36.88 103.48 -9.39
C ALA A 650 37.59 104.63 -8.68
N THR A 651 37.22 105.87 -9.01
CA THR A 651 37.67 107.06 -8.29
C THR A 651 36.51 107.67 -7.52
N LEU A 652 36.51 107.50 -6.20
CA LEU A 652 35.58 108.19 -5.31
C LEU A 652 36.03 109.65 -5.21
N ALA A 653 35.11 110.61 -5.41
CA ALA A 653 35.44 112.03 -5.45
C ALA A 653 34.41 112.88 -4.67
N GLY A 654 34.90 113.89 -3.95
CA GLY A 654 34.07 114.84 -3.20
C GLY A 654 34.10 114.68 -1.68
N MET A 655 35.10 114.02 -1.10
CA MET A 655 35.18 113.80 0.35
C MET A 655 35.52 115.10 1.12
N PRO A 656 34.70 115.52 2.12
CA PRO A 656 34.96 116.74 2.89
C PRO A 656 35.78 116.49 4.17
N GLY A 657 37.02 116.99 4.18
CA GLY A 657 37.64 117.60 5.36
C GLY A 657 37.92 116.76 6.62
N SER A 658 39.14 116.23 6.69
CA SER A 658 39.91 115.88 7.92
C SER A 658 39.64 114.58 8.68
N TYR A 659 40.71 114.12 9.33
CA TYR A 659 40.89 112.95 10.21
C TYR A 659 40.88 111.53 9.64
N GLY A 660 42.00 110.85 9.88
CA GLY A 660 42.08 109.42 10.18
C GLY A 660 42.16 108.45 9.00
N SER A 661 42.53 107.22 9.36
CA SER A 661 42.58 106.04 8.49
C SER A 661 41.94 104.87 9.23
N ASP A 662 40.63 104.73 9.06
CA ASP A 662 39.92 103.45 8.92
C ASP A 662 38.59 103.78 8.23
N VAL A 663 38.28 103.10 7.12
CA VAL A 663 37.09 103.38 6.30
C VAL A 663 36.29 102.08 6.19
N PRO A 664 35.20 101.92 6.99
CA PRO A 664 34.31 100.78 6.84
C PRO A 664 33.62 100.82 5.48
N ILE A 665 33.95 99.84 4.64
CA ILE A 665 33.30 99.54 3.37
C ILE A 665 32.44 98.30 3.60
N GLY A 666 31.12 98.41 3.41
CA GLY A 666 30.15 97.34 3.72
C GLY A 666 28.89 97.45 2.88
N GLN A 667 28.41 96.34 2.32
CA GLN A 667 27.52 96.37 1.16
C GLN A 667 26.67 95.10 0.98
N SER A 668 25.47 95.26 0.38
CA SER A 668 24.61 94.15 -0.06
C SER A 668 23.98 94.39 -1.45
N VAL A 669 24.32 93.56 -2.43
CA VAL A 669 23.35 93.05 -3.44
C VAL A 669 23.12 91.57 -3.09
N HIS A 670 21.94 91.02 -3.41
CA HIS A 670 21.56 89.66 -3.04
C HIS A 670 22.63 88.61 -3.38
N GLY A 671 22.95 87.73 -2.42
CA GLY A 671 23.69 86.49 -2.64
C GLY A 671 25.22 86.61 -2.66
N SER A 672 25.83 87.32 -1.70
CA SER A 672 27.29 87.26 -1.47
C SER A 672 27.68 87.68 -0.04
N LYS A 673 28.75 87.07 0.50
CA LYS A 673 29.41 87.50 1.75
C LYS A 673 30.62 88.38 1.41
N GLY A 674 30.80 89.48 2.13
CA GLY A 674 31.88 90.44 1.89
C GLY A 674 33.24 90.05 2.48
N VAL A 675 34.32 90.59 1.90
CA VAL A 675 35.70 90.42 2.39
C VAL A 675 36.09 91.62 3.26
N HIS A 676 36.61 91.35 4.46
CA HIS A 676 37.31 92.32 5.30
C HIS A 676 38.77 91.90 5.47
N GLN A 677 39.72 92.84 5.45
CA GLN A 677 41.13 92.55 5.71
C GLN A 677 41.87 93.75 6.34
N PRO A 678 42.17 93.72 7.65
CA PRO A 678 43.26 94.50 8.24
C PRO A 678 44.60 93.78 8.05
N SER A 679 45.72 94.50 8.20
CA SER A 679 47.07 93.92 8.16
C SER A 679 47.84 94.22 9.46
N PRO A 680 47.90 93.28 10.42
CA PRO A 680 48.76 93.39 11.60
C PRO A 680 50.20 92.98 11.27
N ILE A 681 51.14 93.41 12.10
CA ILE A 681 52.46 92.77 12.21
C ILE A 681 52.27 91.46 12.99
N GLU A 682 52.74 90.34 12.44
CA GLU A 682 52.51 89.00 13.02
C GLU A 682 53.26 88.77 14.34
N LEU A 683 52.67 87.91 15.18
CA LEU A 683 53.27 87.35 16.38
C LEU A 683 53.90 85.97 16.05
N ASP A 684 55.06 85.67 16.64
CA ASP A 684 55.69 84.35 16.51
C ASP A 684 54.77 83.26 17.08
N SER A 685 54.47 82.23 16.28
CA SER A 685 53.52 81.18 16.64
C SER A 685 54.18 80.07 17.47
N PRO A 686 53.42 79.42 18.38
CA PRO A 686 53.84 78.16 18.98
C PRO A 686 54.08 77.10 17.90
N ARG A 687 55.04 76.21 18.13
CA ARG A 687 55.49 75.20 17.15
C ARG A 687 55.44 73.80 17.76
N ASP A 688 55.55 72.78 16.93
CA ASP A 688 55.67 71.39 17.36
C ASP A 688 54.54 70.93 18.30
N LEU A 689 53.31 71.39 18.06
CA LEU A 689 52.12 70.94 18.79
C LEU A 689 51.91 69.45 18.56
N LEU A 690 51.88 68.67 19.63
CA LEU A 690 51.73 67.21 19.58
C LEU A 690 50.86 66.67 20.72
N VAL A 691 50.14 65.59 20.43
CA VAL A 691 49.40 64.81 21.43
C VAL A 691 50.38 63.87 22.15
N THR A 692 50.36 63.91 23.48
CA THR A 692 51.23 63.10 24.36
C THR A 692 50.51 61.89 24.95
N ALA A 693 49.21 62.00 25.20
CA ALA A 693 48.33 60.93 25.67
C ALA A 693 46.86 61.29 25.41
N SER A 694 45.98 60.30 25.29
CA SER A 694 44.52 60.48 25.33
C SER A 694 43.86 59.40 26.20
N THR A 695 42.70 59.75 26.74
CA THR A 695 41.79 58.87 27.49
C THR A 695 40.36 59.05 26.97
N GLU A 696 39.38 58.33 27.50
CA GLU A 696 37.97 58.47 27.11
C GLU A 696 37.44 59.92 27.24
N THR A 697 37.96 60.75 28.15
CA THR A 697 37.44 62.11 28.40
C THR A 697 38.52 63.19 28.48
N SER A 698 39.78 62.87 28.15
CA SER A 698 40.90 63.83 28.20
C SER A 698 41.94 63.64 27.10
N ILE A 699 42.58 64.74 26.69
CA ILE A 699 43.67 64.77 25.70
C ILE A 699 44.80 65.65 26.25
N SER A 700 46.01 65.10 26.31
CA SER A 700 47.22 65.78 26.82
C SER A 700 48.10 66.26 25.67
N LEU A 701 48.47 67.53 25.70
CA LEU A 701 49.16 68.27 24.64
C LEU A 701 50.53 68.79 25.11
N ALA A 702 51.47 68.91 24.18
CA ALA A 702 52.74 69.61 24.39
C ALA A 702 53.10 70.45 23.14
N TRP A 703 53.81 71.56 23.33
CA TRP A 703 54.29 72.43 22.24
C TRP A 703 55.56 73.20 22.60
N THR A 704 56.28 73.68 21.59
CA THR A 704 57.44 74.60 21.73
C THR A 704 56.95 76.03 21.99
N LYS A 705 57.48 76.68 23.04
CA LYS A 705 57.12 78.05 23.44
C LYS A 705 57.55 79.07 22.39
N ALA A 706 56.68 80.03 22.10
CA ALA A 706 56.98 81.16 21.22
C ALA A 706 58.10 82.05 21.81
N MET A 707 58.94 82.63 20.95
CA MET A 707 60.11 83.44 21.38
C MET A 707 59.77 84.93 21.59
N GLY A 708 58.56 85.36 21.27
CA GLY A 708 58.10 86.74 21.42
C GLY A 708 57.55 87.09 22.82
N PRO A 709 57.41 88.38 23.17
CA PRO A 709 56.73 88.79 24.38
C PRO A 709 55.21 88.70 24.16
N ILE A 710 54.62 87.58 24.59
CA ILE A 710 53.19 87.28 24.51
C ILE A 710 52.53 87.47 25.89
N ASP A 711 51.22 87.66 25.93
CA ASP A 711 50.47 87.77 27.18
C ASP A 711 50.07 86.38 27.69
N HIS A 712 49.52 85.55 26.80
CA HIS A 712 49.12 84.15 27.06
C HIS A 712 48.94 83.38 25.74
N TYR A 713 48.70 82.06 25.82
CA TYR A 713 48.20 81.27 24.69
C TYR A 713 46.68 81.07 24.81
N ARG A 714 45.97 81.00 23.69
CA ARG A 714 44.61 80.44 23.62
C ARG A 714 44.68 79.10 22.90
N VAL A 715 44.15 78.06 23.54
CA VAL A 715 43.89 76.74 22.94
C VAL A 715 42.39 76.65 22.67
N THR A 716 42.02 76.36 21.42
CA THR A 716 40.65 76.16 20.98
C THR A 716 40.49 74.73 20.47
N PHE A 717 39.55 73.98 21.02
CA PHE A 717 39.30 72.58 20.65
C PHE A 717 37.87 72.42 20.15
N THR A 718 37.75 71.85 18.95
CA THR A 718 36.49 71.77 18.22
C THR A 718 36.15 70.30 17.96
N PRO A 719 35.09 69.75 18.56
CA PRO A 719 34.60 68.42 18.20
C PRO A 719 34.02 68.43 16.78
N ALA A 720 33.92 67.27 16.15
CA ALA A 720 33.22 67.12 14.86
C ALA A 720 31.74 67.60 14.85
N SER A 721 31.12 67.76 16.03
CA SER A 721 29.80 68.38 16.21
C SER A 721 29.80 69.92 16.06
N GLY A 722 30.97 70.55 15.94
CA GLY A 722 31.17 71.94 15.50
C GLY A 722 31.16 73.02 16.58
N MET A 723 30.86 72.68 17.85
CA MET A 723 30.82 73.67 18.94
C MET A 723 32.19 73.80 19.64
N ALA A 724 33.02 74.69 19.12
CA ALA A 724 34.36 74.96 19.66
C ALA A 724 34.32 75.48 21.11
N SER A 725 35.26 74.99 21.93
CA SER A 725 35.51 75.44 23.30
C SER A 725 36.93 75.99 23.43
N GLU A 726 37.16 76.93 24.35
CA GLU A 726 38.44 77.62 24.54
C GLU A 726 39.00 77.51 25.96
N VAL A 727 40.33 77.42 26.07
CA VAL A 727 41.09 77.48 27.32
C VAL A 727 42.25 78.45 27.14
N THR A 728 42.46 79.34 28.12
CA THR A 728 43.60 80.26 28.16
C THR A 728 44.72 79.67 29.02
N VAL A 729 45.93 79.63 28.47
CA VAL A 729 47.11 79.00 29.09
C VAL A 729 48.19 80.05 29.35
N PRO A 730 48.78 80.12 30.57
CA PRO A 730 49.85 81.06 30.87
C PRO A 730 51.03 80.97 29.89
N ARG A 731 51.55 82.13 29.47
CA ARG A 731 52.71 82.26 28.57
C ARG A 731 53.96 81.47 28.97
N ASP A 732 54.12 81.16 30.26
CA ASP A 732 55.27 80.44 30.80
C ASP A 732 55.08 78.90 30.80
N GLU A 733 53.94 78.39 30.34
CA GLU A 733 53.63 76.94 30.19
C GLU A 733 53.84 76.45 28.74
N SER A 734 53.82 75.13 28.55
CA SER A 734 54.07 74.45 27.24
C SER A 734 53.42 73.07 27.14
N GLN A 735 52.50 72.76 28.06
CA GLN A 735 51.75 71.52 28.14
C GLN A 735 50.36 71.85 28.68
N LEU A 736 49.33 71.13 28.25
CA LEU A 736 47.96 71.26 28.74
C LEU A 736 47.29 69.88 28.68
N THR A 737 46.47 69.54 29.69
CA THR A 737 45.50 68.46 29.56
C THR A 737 44.11 69.05 29.43
N LEU A 738 43.48 68.83 28.28
CA LEU A 738 42.05 69.08 28.09
C LEU A 738 41.27 67.95 28.78
N SER A 739 40.20 68.30 29.50
CA SER A 739 39.34 67.37 30.22
C SER A 739 37.86 67.67 29.93
N GLU A 740 36.96 66.77 30.37
CA GLU A 740 35.51 66.87 30.12
C GLU A 740 35.14 66.79 28.61
N LEU A 741 35.96 66.07 27.83
CA LEU A 741 35.74 65.82 26.40
C LEU A 741 34.76 64.65 26.18
N GLU A 742 34.11 64.64 25.01
CA GLU A 742 33.20 63.56 24.58
C GLU A 742 33.97 62.28 24.22
N PRO A 743 33.58 61.09 24.73
CA PRO A 743 34.24 59.82 24.39
C PRO A 743 33.98 59.33 22.96
N GLY A 744 35.06 58.93 22.28
CA GLY A 744 35.02 58.42 20.91
C GLY A 744 34.81 59.49 19.84
N THR A 745 35.19 60.75 20.13
CA THR A 745 35.02 61.93 19.27
C THR A 745 36.38 62.43 18.76
N GLU A 746 36.42 62.84 17.48
CA GLU A 746 37.55 63.55 16.88
C GLU A 746 37.47 65.05 17.23
N TYR A 747 38.59 65.58 17.75
CA TYR A 747 38.78 66.99 18.08
C TYR A 747 39.89 67.59 17.23
N THR A 748 39.57 68.61 16.43
CA THR A 748 40.58 69.51 15.87
C THR A 748 40.94 70.53 16.93
N ILE A 749 42.21 70.54 17.34
CA ILE A 749 42.75 71.38 18.41
C ILE A 749 43.70 72.40 17.77
N SER A 750 43.39 73.68 17.89
CA SER A 750 44.24 74.79 17.47
C SER A 750 44.81 75.56 18.67
N ILE A 751 46.03 76.07 18.53
CA ILE A 751 46.67 76.96 19.51
C ILE A 751 47.24 78.19 18.82
N ILE A 752 47.00 79.36 19.44
CA ILE A 752 47.64 80.64 19.09
C ILE A 752 48.30 81.26 20.32
N ALA A 753 49.26 82.15 20.08
CA ALA A 753 49.74 83.09 21.08
C ALA A 753 49.08 84.47 20.90
N GLU A 754 48.69 85.10 22.01
CA GLU A 754 48.01 86.40 22.00
C GLU A 754 48.82 87.49 22.70
N ARG A 755 48.64 88.73 22.21
CA ARG A 755 49.14 89.95 22.86
C ARG A 755 48.22 91.14 22.60
N GLY A 756 47.43 91.54 23.59
CA GLY A 756 46.47 92.64 23.49
C GLY A 756 45.39 92.45 22.40
N ARG A 757 45.66 92.94 21.18
CA ARG A 757 44.81 92.76 19.97
C ARG A 757 45.55 92.06 18.82
N GLN A 758 46.77 91.58 19.05
CA GLN A 758 47.54 90.82 18.07
C GLN A 758 47.50 89.33 18.41
N GLN A 759 47.43 88.50 17.37
CA GLN A 759 47.39 87.04 17.44
C GLN A 759 48.51 86.50 16.55
N SER A 760 49.07 85.35 16.91
CA SER A 760 49.95 84.59 16.01
C SER A 760 49.14 83.88 14.92
N LEU A 761 49.83 83.29 13.93
CA LEU A 761 49.28 82.19 13.16
C LEU A 761 48.88 81.03 14.10
N GLU A 762 47.88 80.26 13.71
CA GLU A 762 47.44 79.06 14.44
C GLU A 762 48.29 77.83 14.08
N ALA A 763 48.56 76.99 15.08
CA ALA A 763 49.07 75.64 14.90
C ALA A 763 47.97 74.65 15.26
N THR A 764 47.70 73.68 14.39
CA THR A 764 46.61 72.70 14.55
C THR A 764 47.13 71.28 14.73
N VAL A 765 46.39 70.47 15.49
CA VAL A 765 46.55 69.01 15.56
C VAL A 765 45.17 68.36 15.73
N ASP A 766 44.94 67.26 15.03
CA ASP A 766 43.72 66.45 15.19
C ASP A 766 43.99 65.33 16.20
N ALA A 767 43.05 65.11 17.11
CA ALA A 767 43.22 64.23 18.26
C ALA A 767 41.91 63.51 18.62
N PHE A 768 42.01 62.21 18.90
CA PHE A 768 40.87 61.38 19.29
C PHE A 768 40.86 61.15 20.80
N THR A 769 39.68 61.30 21.42
CA THR A 769 39.41 60.68 22.73
C THR A 769 39.34 59.16 22.60
N GLY A 770 39.52 58.46 23.71
CA GLY A 770 39.53 57.00 23.78
C GLY A 770 38.22 56.35 23.31
N VAL A 771 38.30 55.07 22.95
CA VAL A 771 37.16 54.29 22.45
C VAL A 771 36.07 54.21 23.52
N ARG A 772 34.88 54.74 23.21
CA ARG A 772 33.72 54.70 24.09
C ARG A 772 33.34 53.23 24.38
N PRO A 773 33.33 52.79 25.65
CA PRO A 773 32.99 51.42 26.01
C PRO A 773 31.51 51.13 25.72
N ILE A 774 31.24 49.85 25.45
CA ILE A 774 29.88 49.34 25.32
C ILE A 774 29.21 49.44 26.69
N THR A 775 28.05 50.10 26.78
CA THR A 775 27.51 50.49 28.09
C THR A 775 26.78 49.37 28.85
N GLN A 776 26.34 48.33 28.15
CA GLN A 776 25.58 47.20 28.71
C GLN A 776 25.57 46.01 27.75
N LEU A 777 25.47 44.80 28.30
CA LEU A 777 25.17 43.57 27.56
C LEU A 777 23.69 43.21 27.76
N HIS A 778 23.00 42.89 26.67
CA HIS A 778 21.62 42.40 26.70
C HIS A 778 21.59 40.89 26.44
N PHE A 779 20.88 40.14 27.28
CA PHE A 779 20.74 38.69 27.15
C PHE A 779 19.34 38.34 26.63
N SER A 780 19.29 37.43 25.66
CA SER A 780 18.07 37.03 24.97
C SER A 780 18.14 35.54 24.58
N GLN A 781 16.99 34.92 24.28
CA GLN A 781 16.91 33.51 23.88
C GLN A 781 17.66 32.57 24.87
N LEU A 782 17.35 32.73 26.15
CA LEU A 782 17.94 31.95 27.25
C LEU A 782 17.39 30.53 27.23
N THR A 783 18.28 29.55 27.07
CA THR A 783 17.97 28.12 27.18
C THR A 783 18.76 27.51 28.34
N SER A 784 18.69 26.19 28.47
CA SER A 784 19.52 25.43 29.41
C SER A 784 20.99 25.30 29.01
N SER A 785 21.35 25.58 27.75
CA SER A 785 22.72 25.39 27.25
C SER A 785 23.21 26.48 26.28
N SER A 786 22.42 27.53 26.07
CA SER A 786 22.76 28.65 25.19
C SER A 786 22.13 29.99 25.61
N VAL A 787 22.74 31.08 25.16
CA VAL A 787 22.23 32.46 25.30
C VAL A 787 22.69 33.32 24.12
N ASN A 788 21.80 34.15 23.59
CA ASN A 788 22.14 35.16 22.60
C ASN A 788 22.42 36.51 23.29
N VAL A 789 23.69 36.92 23.26
CA VAL A 789 24.20 38.18 23.83
C VAL A 789 24.17 39.26 22.75
N THR A 790 23.65 40.45 23.05
CA THR A 790 23.59 41.60 22.12
C THR A 790 24.11 42.88 22.76
N TRP A 791 24.60 43.82 21.93
CA TRP A 791 25.26 45.04 22.39
C TRP A 791 25.17 46.20 21.38
N SER A 792 25.39 47.41 21.87
CA SER A 792 25.44 48.64 21.07
C SER A 792 26.75 48.83 20.30
N ASP A 793 26.70 49.61 19.23
CA ASP A 793 27.86 50.09 18.47
C ASP A 793 28.90 50.81 19.35
N PRO A 794 30.19 50.41 19.32
CA PRO A 794 31.28 51.21 19.89
C PRO A 794 31.63 52.40 18.97
N SER A 795 32.13 53.49 19.57
CA SER A 795 32.59 54.69 18.86
C SER A 795 34.02 55.07 19.29
N PRO A 796 34.98 55.26 18.37
CA PRO A 796 34.90 54.92 16.94
C PRO A 796 34.66 53.42 16.71
N PRO A 797 34.30 53.00 15.48
CA PRO A 797 34.07 51.59 15.16
C PRO A 797 35.29 50.73 15.49
N ALA A 798 35.08 49.68 16.28
CA ALA A 798 36.12 48.71 16.61
C ALA A 798 36.58 47.93 15.37
N ASP A 799 37.85 47.54 15.33
CA ASP A 799 38.35 46.57 14.35
C ASP A 799 37.85 45.16 14.72
N ARG A 800 37.91 44.85 16.01
CA ARG A 800 37.54 43.56 16.60
C ARG A 800 36.94 43.73 17.99
N LEU A 801 36.10 42.77 18.34
CA LEU A 801 35.47 42.62 19.64
C LEU A 801 35.98 41.33 20.29
N ILE A 802 36.24 41.36 21.60
CA ILE A 802 36.68 40.19 22.37
C ILE A 802 35.62 39.88 23.41
N LEU A 803 34.88 38.78 23.20
CA LEU A 803 33.86 38.27 24.11
C LEU A 803 34.46 37.13 24.94
N THR A 804 34.44 37.23 26.26
CA THR A 804 35.03 36.25 27.19
C THR A 804 33.99 35.82 28.20
N TYR A 805 33.86 34.51 28.46
CA TYR A 805 32.86 33.97 29.39
C TYR A 805 33.41 32.79 30.20
N SER A 806 32.99 32.69 31.46
CA SER A 806 33.27 31.54 32.35
C SER A 806 32.08 31.29 33.28
N PRO A 807 31.93 30.06 33.82
CA PRO A 807 31.15 29.85 35.04
C PRO A 807 31.69 30.73 36.17
N ARG A 808 30.81 31.19 37.07
CA ARG A 808 31.18 32.07 38.19
C ARG A 808 32.19 31.45 39.16
N ASP A 809 32.19 30.12 39.27
CA ASP A 809 33.04 29.36 40.18
C ASP A 809 34.29 28.76 39.50
N GLU A 810 34.53 29.05 38.21
CA GLU A 810 35.70 28.59 37.45
C GLU A 810 36.55 29.76 36.93
N GLU A 811 37.87 29.71 37.14
CA GLU A 811 38.81 30.72 36.63
C GLU A 811 39.15 30.54 35.13
N GLU A 812 38.81 29.40 34.52
CA GLU A 812 39.14 29.09 33.13
C GLU A 812 38.07 29.63 32.16
N ALA A 813 38.33 30.81 31.60
CA ALA A 813 37.38 31.50 30.72
C ALA A 813 37.59 31.18 29.23
N GLN A 814 36.51 30.84 28.52
CA GLN A 814 36.52 30.77 27.06
C GLN A 814 36.49 32.16 26.44
N GLN A 815 37.39 32.40 25.47
CA GLN A 815 37.50 33.66 24.74
C GLN A 815 37.13 33.46 23.26
N VAL A 816 36.26 34.34 22.73
CA VAL A 816 35.83 34.38 21.34
C VAL A 816 36.18 35.76 20.75
N THR A 817 36.94 35.76 19.65
CA THR A 817 37.21 37.00 18.91
C THR A 817 36.18 37.16 17.79
N LEU A 818 35.61 38.35 17.68
CA LEU A 818 34.52 38.73 16.78
C LEU A 818 34.91 39.93 15.93
N GLU A 819 34.32 40.06 14.74
CA GLU A 819 34.47 41.22 13.87
C GLU A 819 33.81 42.45 14.52
N GLY A 820 34.45 43.62 14.48
CA GLY A 820 33.96 44.84 15.17
C GLY A 820 32.62 45.40 14.65
N THR A 821 32.15 44.92 13.49
CA THR A 821 30.82 45.20 12.93
C THR A 821 29.69 44.38 13.57
N ARG A 822 29.99 43.33 14.35
CA ARG A 822 28.96 42.49 14.99
C ARG A 822 28.27 43.21 16.15
N ARG A 823 26.98 42.92 16.32
CA ARG A 823 26.10 43.44 17.40
C ARG A 823 25.46 42.34 18.25
N HIS A 824 25.75 41.08 17.93
CA HIS A 824 25.30 39.92 18.69
C HIS A 824 26.24 38.73 18.52
N ALA A 825 26.19 37.80 19.49
CA ALA A 825 26.76 36.47 19.41
C ALA A 825 25.94 35.49 20.26
N SER A 826 25.74 34.28 19.73
CA SER A 826 25.17 33.17 20.49
C SER A 826 26.29 32.38 21.17
N LEU A 827 26.19 32.23 22.48
CA LEU A 827 27.00 31.30 23.27
C LEU A 827 26.24 29.97 23.37
N ALA A 828 26.92 28.85 23.20
CA ALA A 828 26.31 27.51 23.21
C ALA A 828 27.25 26.47 23.81
N GLY A 829 26.70 25.39 24.37
CA GLY A 829 27.46 24.38 25.12
C GLY A 829 27.63 24.74 26.60
N LEU A 830 26.82 25.65 27.13
CA LEU A 830 26.82 26.05 28.53
C LEU A 830 26.21 24.96 29.42
N GLN A 831 26.61 24.91 30.69
CA GLN A 831 25.99 24.04 31.70
C GLN A 831 24.64 24.61 32.17
N PRO A 832 23.64 23.76 32.50
CA PRO A 832 22.31 24.21 32.92
C PRO A 832 22.28 24.69 34.37
N SER A 833 21.33 25.58 34.69
CA SER A 833 21.15 26.21 36.00
C SER A 833 22.44 26.80 36.63
N THR A 834 23.37 27.22 35.80
CA THR A 834 24.71 27.68 36.17
C THR A 834 24.84 29.18 35.91
N GLU A 835 25.46 29.93 36.83
CA GLU A 835 25.72 31.36 36.63
C GLU A 835 27.02 31.55 35.85
N TYR A 836 26.93 32.22 34.70
CA TYR A 836 28.04 32.60 33.84
C TYR A 836 28.32 34.10 33.97
N LEU A 837 29.59 34.46 34.10
CA LEU A 837 30.07 35.83 33.91
C LEU A 837 30.47 36.00 32.45
N VAL A 838 29.92 37.00 31.78
CA VAL A 838 30.22 37.35 30.38
C VAL A 838 30.81 38.76 30.34
N SER A 839 31.91 38.93 29.62
CA SER A 839 32.58 40.22 29.43
C SER A 839 32.90 40.50 27.97
N LEU A 840 32.87 41.77 27.57
CA LEU A 840 33.10 42.20 26.18
C LEU A 840 34.02 43.43 26.14
N VAL A 841 35.04 43.38 25.28
CA VAL A 841 36.01 44.47 25.04
C VAL A 841 36.00 44.87 23.57
N ALA A 842 35.95 46.17 23.30
CA ALA A 842 36.15 46.74 21.96
C ALA A 842 37.63 47.11 21.76
N VAL A 843 38.20 46.79 20.58
CA VAL A 843 39.60 47.09 20.24
C VAL A 843 39.67 47.84 18.91
N HIS A 844 40.37 48.97 18.90
CA HIS A 844 40.61 49.83 17.74
C HIS A 844 42.10 50.19 17.68
N GLY A 845 42.81 49.73 16.65
CA GLY A 845 44.26 49.84 16.52
C GLY A 845 45.01 49.23 17.72
N ALA A 846 45.70 50.08 18.48
CA ALA A 846 46.43 49.72 19.68
C ALA A 846 45.68 50.02 20.99
N ILE A 847 44.44 50.52 20.92
CA ILE A 847 43.64 50.97 22.06
C ILE A 847 42.48 49.99 22.29
N SER A 848 42.21 49.66 23.54
CA SER A 848 41.06 48.85 23.98
C SER A 848 40.17 49.63 24.93
N SER A 849 38.86 49.45 24.85
CA SER A 849 37.91 49.96 25.85
C SER A 849 38.08 49.26 27.20
N GLU A 850 37.48 49.81 28.27
CA GLU A 850 37.20 49.02 29.46
C GLU A 850 36.26 47.84 29.15
N PRO A 851 36.35 46.71 29.90
CA PRO A 851 35.49 45.55 29.71
C PRO A 851 34.09 45.77 30.31
N VAL A 852 33.04 45.72 29.48
CA VAL A 852 31.68 45.63 30.01
C VAL A 852 31.41 44.21 30.49
N MET A 853 30.79 44.07 31.67
CA MET A 853 30.47 42.77 32.27
C MET A 853 28.96 42.61 32.47
N GLY A 854 28.47 41.38 32.34
CA GLY A 854 27.11 40.97 32.70
C GLY A 854 27.09 39.54 33.22
N SER A 855 26.35 39.29 34.28
CA SER A 855 26.10 37.95 34.84
C SER A 855 24.78 37.39 34.33
N ILE A 856 24.73 36.10 34.01
CA ILE A 856 23.53 35.42 33.53
C ILE A 856 23.44 33.98 34.03
N THR A 857 22.26 33.54 34.47
CA THR A 857 22.02 32.15 34.86
C THR A 857 21.32 31.40 33.71
N THR A 858 21.84 30.23 33.35
CA THR A 858 21.22 29.36 32.34
C THR A 858 19.93 28.70 32.86
N GLY A 859 19.06 28.30 31.94
CA GLY A 859 17.82 27.60 32.25
C GLY A 859 18.02 26.17 32.79
N ILE A 860 16.93 25.53 33.21
CA ILE A 860 16.89 24.14 33.65
C ILE A 860 16.87 23.24 32.41
N ASP A 861 17.69 22.19 32.36
CA ASP A 861 17.66 21.25 31.25
C ASP A 861 16.41 20.34 31.27
N ALA A 862 15.95 20.02 30.06
CA ALA A 862 14.87 19.07 29.85
C ALA A 862 15.34 17.63 30.15
N PRO A 863 14.45 16.72 30.58
CA PRO A 863 14.77 15.30 30.68
C PRO A 863 15.24 14.74 29.32
N LYS A 864 16.23 13.85 29.36
CA LYS A 864 16.93 13.31 28.17
C LYS A 864 16.48 11.88 27.89
N ASP A 865 16.97 11.29 26.81
CA ASP A 865 16.72 9.88 26.39
C ASP A 865 15.24 9.47 26.40
N LEU A 866 14.35 10.42 26.06
CA LEU A 866 12.90 10.24 26.05
C LEU A 866 12.51 9.16 25.04
N ARG A 867 11.91 8.08 25.54
CA ARG A 867 11.56 6.89 24.77
C ARG A 867 10.25 6.30 25.27
N VAL A 868 9.59 5.50 24.43
CA VAL A 868 8.35 4.81 24.77
C VAL A 868 8.52 3.31 24.55
N GLY A 869 7.92 2.52 25.43
CA GLY A 869 7.88 1.06 25.36
C GLY A 869 6.59 0.51 25.96
N ASN A 870 6.41 -0.81 25.92
CA ASN A 870 5.20 -1.50 26.37
C ASN A 870 3.91 -0.85 25.82
N VAL A 871 3.92 -0.51 24.53
CA VAL A 871 2.78 0.10 23.83
C VAL A 871 1.68 -0.95 23.67
N THR A 872 0.46 -0.57 24.03
CA THR A 872 -0.76 -1.37 23.89
C THR A 872 -1.85 -0.52 23.25
N GLN A 873 -3.06 -1.08 23.10
CA GLN A 873 -4.22 -0.37 22.55
C GLN A 873 -4.72 0.77 23.47
N GLU A 874 -4.51 0.68 24.78
CA GLU A 874 -5.05 1.65 25.77
C GLU A 874 -4.00 2.28 26.70
N SER A 875 -2.74 1.87 26.62
CA SER A 875 -1.67 2.31 27.53
C SER A 875 -0.28 2.22 26.91
N MET A 876 0.67 3.00 27.43
CA MET A 876 2.09 2.91 27.08
C MET A 876 2.99 3.40 28.23
N MET A 877 4.21 2.88 28.31
CA MET A 877 5.23 3.33 29.27
C MET A 877 6.15 4.35 28.60
N VAL A 878 6.24 5.55 29.18
CA VAL A 878 7.18 6.61 28.78
C VAL A 878 8.36 6.56 29.75
N TYR A 879 9.60 6.65 29.24
CA TYR A 879 10.83 6.61 30.03
C TYR A 879 11.77 7.75 29.62
N TRP A 880 12.57 8.26 30.55
CA TRP A 880 13.57 9.31 30.33
C TRP A 880 14.78 9.14 31.27
N SER A 881 15.83 9.93 31.05
CA SER A 881 16.95 10.12 31.97
C SER A 881 16.86 11.53 32.63
N PRO A 882 17.33 11.68 33.88
CA PRO A 882 17.11 12.90 34.65
C PRO A 882 17.95 14.10 34.16
N PRO A 883 17.43 15.33 34.29
CA PRO A 883 18.20 16.57 34.14
C PRO A 883 19.44 16.65 35.04
N ILE A 884 20.39 17.49 34.65
CA ILE A 884 21.59 17.82 35.44
C ILE A 884 21.28 18.92 36.47
N ALA A 885 20.49 19.91 36.07
CA ALA A 885 20.03 20.97 36.97
C ALA A 885 19.03 20.43 38.00
N ALA A 886 19.12 20.88 39.26
CA ALA A 886 18.13 20.56 40.29
C ALA A 886 16.76 21.16 39.96
N PHE A 887 15.69 20.38 40.16
CA PHE A 887 14.29 20.70 39.86
C PHE A 887 13.35 20.07 40.89
N ASP A 888 12.10 20.54 40.99
CA ASP A 888 11.15 20.07 42.01
C ASP A 888 10.41 18.79 41.56
N HIS A 889 9.88 18.82 40.33
CA HIS A 889 9.02 17.77 39.76
C HIS A 889 9.03 17.82 38.23
N TYR A 890 8.62 16.73 37.58
CA TYR A 890 8.31 16.73 36.15
C TYR A 890 6.84 17.08 35.90
N ARG A 891 6.57 17.66 34.73
CA ARG A 891 5.22 17.72 34.15
C ARG A 891 5.21 16.93 32.84
N ILE A 892 4.41 15.87 32.80
CA ILE A 892 4.04 15.20 31.54
C ILE A 892 2.77 15.84 30.98
N SER A 893 2.69 15.95 29.66
CA SER A 893 1.49 16.37 28.93
C SER A 893 1.35 15.53 27.68
N TYR A 894 0.13 15.11 27.34
CA TYR A 894 -0.14 14.29 26.16
C TYR A 894 -1.45 14.69 25.48
N ARG A 895 -1.50 14.56 24.16
CA ARG A 895 -2.68 14.80 23.32
C ARG A 895 -2.72 13.82 22.15
N ALA A 896 -3.91 13.44 21.71
CA ALA A 896 -4.07 12.80 20.40
C ALA A 896 -3.90 13.88 19.30
N ALA A 897 -3.23 13.56 18.21
CA ALA A 897 -2.85 14.53 17.18
C ALA A 897 -4.05 15.24 16.52
N GLU A 898 -5.20 14.56 16.46
CA GLU A 898 -6.44 15.07 15.87
C GLU A 898 -7.39 15.73 16.89
N ALA A 899 -7.19 15.50 18.19
CA ALA A 899 -8.06 16.02 19.25
C ALA A 899 -7.38 17.15 20.02
N GLY A 900 -7.94 18.36 19.94
CA GLY A 900 -7.38 19.57 20.58
C GLY A 900 -7.32 19.58 22.11
N ARG A 901 -7.61 18.47 22.81
CA ARG A 901 -7.49 18.34 24.26
C ARG A 901 -6.10 17.80 24.62
N THR A 902 -5.39 18.56 25.44
CA THR A 902 -4.13 18.12 26.07
C THR A 902 -4.38 17.88 27.55
N ASP A 903 -4.19 16.64 28.01
CA ASP A 903 -4.20 16.32 29.44
C ASP A 903 -2.76 16.39 29.98
N SER A 904 -2.59 16.70 31.27
CA SER A 904 -1.27 16.83 31.89
C SER A 904 -1.25 16.40 33.36
N THR A 905 -0.09 15.98 33.84
CA THR A 905 0.08 15.45 35.21
C THR A 905 1.47 15.81 35.75
N ALA A 906 1.57 16.05 37.06
CA ALA A 906 2.82 16.26 37.76
C ALA A 906 3.36 14.92 38.31
N ILE A 907 4.66 14.68 38.19
CA ILE A 907 5.35 13.44 38.58
C ILE A 907 6.54 13.79 39.46
N GLY A 908 6.82 12.99 40.49
CA GLY A 908 7.97 13.17 41.38
C GLY A 908 9.30 13.24 40.62
N SER A 909 10.25 14.02 41.15
CA SER A 909 11.59 14.22 40.57
C SER A 909 12.49 12.97 40.63
N ASP A 910 12.10 11.96 41.41
CA ASP A 910 12.67 10.63 41.50
C ASP A 910 12.24 9.68 40.36
N ALA A 911 11.18 10.02 39.61
CA ALA A 911 10.65 9.15 38.56
C ALA A 911 11.45 9.24 37.25
N THR A 912 11.85 8.08 36.71
CA THR A 912 12.43 7.93 35.36
C THR A 912 11.47 7.32 34.34
N GLU A 913 10.24 6.99 34.78
CA GLU A 913 9.21 6.38 33.93
C GLU A 913 7.79 6.75 34.38
N TYR A 914 6.81 6.63 33.47
CA TYR A 914 5.39 6.84 33.75
C TYR A 914 4.47 6.06 32.80
N ALA A 915 3.38 5.53 33.36
CA ALA A 915 2.37 4.78 32.62
C ALA A 915 1.22 5.70 32.15
N LEU A 916 1.18 6.01 30.85
CA LEU A 916 -0.02 6.57 30.22
C LEU A 916 -1.09 5.48 30.10
N ARG A 917 -2.35 5.79 30.41
CA ARG A 917 -3.49 4.86 30.43
C ARG A 917 -4.76 5.52 29.92
N HIS A 918 -5.75 4.71 29.56
CA HIS A 918 -7.04 5.15 28.98
C HIS A 918 -6.86 5.93 27.68
N LEU A 919 -5.89 5.49 26.88
CA LEU A 919 -5.67 5.94 25.51
C LEU A 919 -6.63 5.24 24.55
N GLN A 920 -6.80 5.78 23.35
CA GLN A 920 -7.60 5.18 22.28
C GLN A 920 -6.73 4.28 21.39
N PRO A 921 -7.22 3.15 20.85
CA PRO A 921 -6.48 2.30 19.91
C PRO A 921 -6.11 3.02 18.61
N ALA A 922 -5.07 2.53 17.92
CA ALA A 922 -4.55 3.02 16.62
C ALA A 922 -4.29 4.54 16.51
N THR A 923 -4.27 5.26 17.62
CA THR A 923 -4.33 6.72 17.68
C THR A 923 -2.93 7.30 17.86
N LYS A 924 -2.59 8.34 17.08
CA LYS A 924 -1.32 9.05 17.20
C LYS A 924 -1.33 9.99 18.42
N TYR A 925 -0.47 9.72 19.39
CA TYR A 925 -0.25 10.61 20.54
C TYR A 925 1.05 11.41 20.39
N GLU A 926 0.98 12.70 20.75
CA GLU A 926 2.13 13.55 21.02
C GLU A 926 2.29 13.68 22.54
N ILE A 927 3.48 13.39 23.03
CA ILE A 927 3.82 13.33 24.46
C ILE A 927 4.98 14.28 24.69
N GLY A 928 4.82 15.19 25.65
CA GLY A 928 5.86 16.11 26.11
C GLY A 928 6.16 15.94 27.59
N VAL A 929 7.43 15.93 27.97
CA VAL A 929 7.91 15.93 29.36
C VAL A 929 8.83 17.13 29.56
N LYS A 930 8.62 17.88 30.66
CA LYS A 930 9.50 18.99 31.08
C LYS A 930 9.75 18.95 32.58
N SER A 931 10.90 19.44 33.01
CA SER A 931 11.22 19.66 34.43
C SER A 931 10.67 21.02 34.88
N VAL A 932 10.33 21.13 36.17
CA VAL A 932 9.71 22.33 36.76
C VAL A 932 10.37 22.65 38.10
N ARG A 933 10.67 23.93 38.35
CA ARG A 933 11.23 24.45 39.61
C ARG A 933 10.56 25.77 39.98
N GLY A 934 9.67 25.75 40.97
CA GLY A 934 8.92 26.92 41.43
C GLY A 934 8.02 27.55 40.36
N ARG A 935 8.58 28.44 39.54
CA ARG A 935 7.94 29.10 38.38
C ARG A 935 8.71 28.92 37.07
N GLU A 936 9.91 28.33 37.12
CA GLU A 936 10.73 28.00 35.97
C GLU A 936 10.30 26.63 35.43
N GLU A 937 10.23 26.51 34.11
CA GLU A 937 9.99 25.26 33.41
C GLU A 937 11.06 25.08 32.33
N SER A 938 11.51 23.85 32.09
CA SER A 938 12.43 23.57 30.97
C SER A 938 11.71 23.68 29.62
N GLU A 939 12.51 23.67 28.55
CA GLU A 939 12.04 23.24 27.23
C GLU A 939 11.37 21.85 27.33
N VAL A 940 10.43 21.56 26.43
CA VAL A 940 9.72 20.28 26.46
C VAL A 940 10.45 19.25 25.59
N ALA A 941 10.89 18.15 26.20
CA ALA A 941 11.31 16.97 25.46
C ALA A 941 10.04 16.29 24.93
N SER A 942 9.92 16.12 23.61
CA SER A 942 8.72 15.56 22.98
C SER A 942 8.99 14.34 22.11
N ILE A 943 7.99 13.47 22.02
CA ILE A 943 7.99 12.27 21.18
C ILE A 943 6.57 12.02 20.65
N THR A 944 6.45 11.44 19.46
CA THR A 944 5.15 11.05 18.87
C THR A 944 5.11 9.56 18.62
N VAL A 945 4.04 8.88 19.08
CA VAL A 945 3.91 7.42 19.07
C VAL A 945 2.45 7.04 18.82
N TYR A 946 2.19 6.00 18.04
CA TYR A 946 0.86 5.42 17.86
C TYR A 946 0.59 4.39 18.96
N THR A 947 -0.62 4.34 19.51
CA THR A 947 -1.09 3.16 20.25
C THR A 947 -1.25 1.96 19.32
N ALA A 948 -1.26 0.76 19.89
CA ALA A 948 -1.50 -0.45 19.09
C ALA A 948 -2.93 -0.46 18.53
N MET A 949 -3.12 -1.12 17.39
CA MET A 949 -4.44 -1.41 16.82
C MET A 949 -5.09 -2.55 17.61
N ASP A 950 -6.39 -2.43 17.90
CA ASP A 950 -7.14 -3.47 18.62
C ASP A 950 -7.59 -4.62 17.70
N VAL A 951 -7.96 -5.75 18.30
CA VAL A 951 -8.14 -7.04 17.62
C VAL A 951 -9.59 -7.29 17.21
N PRO A 952 -9.86 -7.81 15.99
CA PRO A 952 -11.19 -8.28 15.60
C PRO A 952 -11.72 -9.37 16.55
N LEU A 953 -12.94 -9.21 17.06
CA LEU A 953 -13.46 -10.04 18.15
C LEU A 953 -14.41 -11.13 17.67
N GLY A 954 -14.30 -12.33 18.26
CA GLY A 954 -15.27 -13.42 18.05
C GLY A 954 -15.26 -14.03 16.66
N VAL A 955 -14.07 -14.25 16.07
CA VAL A 955 -13.92 -14.91 14.76
C VAL A 955 -14.43 -16.36 14.84
N THR A 956 -15.47 -16.66 14.08
CA THR A 956 -16.13 -17.98 14.07
C THR A 956 -16.42 -18.44 12.65
N ALA A 957 -16.41 -19.76 12.43
CA ALA A 957 -16.88 -20.36 11.18
C ALA A 957 -18.29 -20.94 11.38
N THR A 958 -19.23 -20.54 10.52
CA THR A 958 -20.61 -20.98 10.48
C THR A 958 -20.94 -21.56 9.09
N ASN A 959 -22.13 -22.15 8.92
CA ASN A 959 -22.57 -22.75 7.65
C ASN A 959 -21.56 -23.73 7.00
N ILE A 960 -20.80 -24.47 7.82
CA ILE A 960 -19.74 -25.36 7.37
C ILE A 960 -20.35 -26.52 6.57
N THR A 961 -19.85 -26.72 5.35
CA THR A 961 -20.16 -27.84 4.46
C THR A 961 -18.91 -28.73 4.29
N PRO A 962 -18.90 -29.73 3.39
CA PRO A 962 -17.67 -30.43 3.03
C PRO A 962 -16.65 -29.55 2.27
N THR A 963 -17.12 -28.51 1.56
CA THR A 963 -16.30 -27.73 0.61
C THR A 963 -16.28 -26.21 0.86
N GLU A 964 -17.09 -25.72 1.81
CA GLU A 964 -17.26 -24.29 2.09
C GLU A 964 -17.46 -24.02 3.59
N ALA A 965 -17.17 -22.79 4.03
CA ALA A 965 -17.53 -22.29 5.36
C ALA A 965 -17.64 -20.76 5.36
N LEU A 966 -18.65 -20.23 6.06
CA LEU A 966 -18.81 -18.78 6.24
C LEU A 966 -18.04 -18.33 7.48
N LEU A 967 -16.98 -17.53 7.32
CA LEU A 967 -16.29 -16.90 8.44
C LEU A 967 -17.02 -15.61 8.83
N GLN A 968 -17.24 -15.36 10.12
CA GLN A 968 -17.89 -14.16 10.64
C GLN A 968 -17.13 -13.62 11.87
N TRP A 969 -17.02 -12.30 12.00
CA TRP A 969 -16.32 -11.62 13.09
C TRP A 969 -16.92 -10.25 13.42
N ASN A 970 -16.60 -9.71 14.60
CA ASN A 970 -16.93 -8.33 14.96
C ASN A 970 -15.73 -7.43 14.60
N PRO A 971 -15.95 -6.24 14.01
CA PRO A 971 -14.88 -5.28 13.73
C PRO A 971 -14.27 -4.73 15.04
N PRO A 972 -12.99 -4.31 15.02
CA PRO A 972 -12.37 -3.58 16.12
C PRO A 972 -12.95 -2.16 16.28
N LEU A 973 -12.52 -1.45 17.33
CA LEU A 973 -12.91 -0.07 17.64
C LEU A 973 -12.11 0.95 16.81
N SER A 974 -10.90 0.62 16.37
CA SER A 974 -10.14 1.41 15.39
C SER A 974 -10.69 1.22 13.96
N GLU A 975 -10.56 2.24 13.12
CA GLU A 975 -10.86 2.13 11.69
C GLU A 975 -9.97 1.08 11.01
N VAL A 976 -10.55 0.26 10.12
CA VAL A 976 -9.87 -0.82 9.40
C VAL A 976 -9.88 -0.53 7.91
N GLU A 977 -8.72 -0.65 7.28
CA GLU A 977 -8.55 -0.59 5.82
C GLU A 977 -8.75 -1.99 5.20
N SER A 978 -8.14 -3.03 5.80
CA SER A 978 -8.35 -4.42 5.41
C SER A 978 -8.17 -5.41 6.55
N TYR A 979 -8.75 -6.59 6.41
CA TYR A 979 -8.40 -7.78 7.18
C TYR A 979 -7.55 -8.71 6.30
N VAL A 980 -6.45 -9.21 6.86
CA VAL A 980 -5.64 -10.26 6.25
C VAL A 980 -5.98 -11.57 6.96
N LEU A 981 -6.48 -12.54 6.20
CA LEU A 981 -6.80 -13.89 6.64
C LEU A 981 -5.74 -14.85 6.11
N VAL A 982 -5.30 -15.80 6.92
CA VAL A 982 -4.35 -16.85 6.55
C VAL A 982 -4.99 -18.21 6.87
N LEU A 983 -5.35 -18.95 5.82
CA LEU A 983 -5.99 -20.25 5.90
C LEU A 983 -4.92 -21.35 5.90
N THR A 984 -4.81 -22.10 7.00
CA THR A 984 -3.77 -23.14 7.16
C THR A 984 -4.37 -24.53 7.33
N CYS A 985 -3.73 -25.51 6.68
CA CYS A 985 -4.13 -26.92 6.66
C CYS A 985 -2.88 -27.82 6.53
N ARG A 986 -2.89 -28.97 7.23
CA ARG A 986 -1.87 -30.05 7.15
C ARG A 986 -0.39 -29.57 7.07
N THR A 987 -0.04 -28.52 7.83
CA THR A 987 1.32 -27.93 7.96
C THR A 987 1.97 -27.34 6.69
N VAL A 988 1.22 -27.14 5.62
CA VAL A 988 1.68 -26.39 4.43
C VAL A 988 1.52 -24.88 4.66
N ALA A 989 2.32 -24.06 3.96
CA ALA A 989 2.20 -22.61 3.99
C ALA A 989 0.77 -22.17 3.58
N GLY A 990 0.15 -21.30 4.39
CA GLY A 990 -1.27 -20.97 4.26
C GLY A 990 -1.59 -20.01 3.12
N GLU A 991 -2.76 -20.20 2.52
CA GLU A 991 -3.34 -19.26 1.57
C GLU A 991 -3.64 -17.93 2.28
N THR A 992 -3.24 -16.81 1.68
CA THR A 992 -3.42 -15.48 2.26
C THR A 992 -4.49 -14.71 1.49
N ILE A 993 -5.58 -14.38 2.17
CA ILE A 993 -6.79 -13.78 1.61
C ILE A 993 -6.92 -12.36 2.16
N LEU A 994 -7.12 -11.37 1.29
CA LEU A 994 -7.33 -9.98 1.65
C LEU A 994 -8.81 -9.63 1.58
N VAL A 995 -9.35 -9.02 2.65
CA VAL A 995 -10.76 -8.64 2.75
C VAL A 995 -10.87 -7.15 3.10
N ASP A 996 -11.68 -6.40 2.36
CA ASP A 996 -11.95 -4.97 2.62
C ASP A 996 -12.50 -4.75 4.05
N GLY A 997 -11.94 -3.77 4.76
CA GLY A 997 -12.21 -3.45 6.16
C GLY A 997 -13.67 -3.15 6.51
N VAL A 998 -14.51 -2.84 5.51
CA VAL A 998 -15.97 -2.66 5.66
C VAL A 998 -16.69 -3.99 5.96
N ASN A 999 -16.13 -5.13 5.56
CA ASN A 999 -16.78 -6.45 5.69
C ASN A 999 -16.63 -7.05 7.09
N GLN A 1000 -17.61 -7.87 7.48
CA GLN A 1000 -17.68 -8.56 8.78
C GLN A 1000 -17.84 -10.09 8.61
N GLU A 1001 -17.92 -10.55 7.37
CA GLU A 1001 -18.01 -11.96 7.00
C GLU A 1001 -17.33 -12.24 5.65
N TYR A 1002 -16.93 -13.49 5.43
CA TYR A 1002 -16.28 -13.95 4.20
C TYR A 1002 -16.56 -15.44 3.95
N GLN A 1003 -16.94 -15.80 2.72
CA GLN A 1003 -17.19 -17.18 2.32
C GLN A 1003 -15.90 -17.87 1.88
N LEU A 1004 -15.41 -18.82 2.68
CA LEU A 1004 -14.35 -19.74 2.29
C LEU A 1004 -14.93 -20.82 1.36
N THR A 1005 -14.26 -21.10 0.26
CA THR A 1005 -14.65 -22.10 -0.75
C THR A 1005 -13.49 -23.05 -1.07
N ASN A 1006 -13.71 -24.05 -1.93
CA ASN A 1006 -12.70 -25.02 -2.36
C ASN A 1006 -12.00 -25.80 -1.22
N LEU A 1007 -12.70 -25.95 -0.08
CA LEU A 1007 -12.19 -26.72 1.06
C LEU A 1007 -12.26 -28.22 0.78
N LEU A 1008 -11.38 -28.99 1.44
CA LEU A 1008 -11.39 -30.45 1.40
C LEU A 1008 -12.36 -31.01 2.45
N PRO A 1009 -13.14 -32.08 2.16
CA PRO A 1009 -13.97 -32.77 3.15
C PRO A 1009 -13.19 -33.34 4.35
N SER A 1010 -13.89 -33.57 5.46
CA SER A 1010 -13.38 -34.18 6.71
C SER A 1010 -12.00 -33.65 7.17
N THR A 1011 -11.74 -32.35 6.99
CA THR A 1011 -10.41 -31.75 7.14
C THR A 1011 -10.45 -30.53 8.07
N THR A 1012 -9.56 -30.51 9.06
CA THR A 1012 -9.44 -29.40 10.03
C THR A 1012 -8.61 -28.26 9.44
N TYR A 1013 -9.23 -27.08 9.35
CA TYR A 1013 -8.61 -25.82 8.95
C TYR A 1013 -8.41 -24.92 10.17
N THR A 1014 -7.31 -24.16 10.17
CA THR A 1014 -7.08 -23.06 11.13
C THR A 1014 -6.97 -21.75 10.37
N VAL A 1015 -7.90 -20.84 10.64
CA VAL A 1015 -7.89 -19.47 10.11
C VAL A 1015 -7.22 -18.57 11.12
N SER A 1016 -6.17 -17.87 10.71
CA SER A 1016 -5.57 -16.77 11.47
C SER A 1016 -5.93 -15.45 10.79
N MET A 1017 -6.24 -14.40 11.54
CA MET A 1017 -6.69 -13.12 10.98
C MET A 1017 -6.12 -11.94 11.78
N TYR A 1018 -5.79 -10.85 11.08
CA TYR A 1018 -5.45 -9.56 11.69
C TYR A 1018 -6.00 -8.41 10.85
N ALA A 1019 -6.28 -7.27 11.49
CA ALA A 1019 -6.70 -6.03 10.83
C ALA A 1019 -5.48 -5.16 10.48
N THR A 1020 -5.63 -4.31 9.47
CA THR A 1020 -4.63 -3.33 9.04
C THR A 1020 -5.24 -1.95 8.85
N ASN A 1021 -4.44 -0.90 9.05
CA ASN A 1021 -4.76 0.48 8.67
C ASN A 1021 -3.43 1.21 8.38
N GLY A 1022 -3.12 1.39 7.09
CA GLY A 1022 -1.84 1.89 6.62
C GLY A 1022 -0.66 1.08 7.20
N PRO A 1023 0.26 1.71 7.97
CA PRO A 1023 1.39 1.02 8.58
C PRO A 1023 1.06 0.28 9.89
N LEU A 1024 -0.19 0.34 10.38
CA LEU A 1024 -0.62 -0.30 11.63
C LEU A 1024 -1.24 -1.67 11.35
N THR A 1025 -0.96 -2.62 12.24
CA THR A 1025 -1.54 -3.97 12.24
C THR A 1025 -2.03 -4.35 13.63
N SER A 1026 -3.16 -5.05 13.73
CA SER A 1026 -3.59 -5.66 15.00
C SER A 1026 -2.73 -6.86 15.36
N GLN A 1027 -2.89 -7.39 16.58
CA GLN A 1027 -2.43 -8.76 16.87
C GLN A 1027 -3.26 -9.77 16.06
N THR A 1028 -2.74 -10.98 15.90
CA THR A 1028 -3.42 -12.07 15.18
C THR A 1028 -4.38 -12.82 16.11
N ILE A 1029 -5.65 -12.88 15.72
CA ILE A 1029 -6.66 -13.78 16.31
C ILE A 1029 -6.75 -15.05 15.44
N SER A 1030 -7.08 -16.20 16.03
CA SER A 1030 -7.21 -17.45 15.25
C SER A 1030 -8.39 -18.29 15.72
N THR A 1031 -9.00 -19.02 14.79
CA THR A 1031 -10.13 -19.93 15.02
C THR A 1031 -9.94 -21.20 14.19
N ASN A 1032 -10.43 -22.34 14.68
CA ASN A 1032 -10.32 -23.61 13.99
C ASN A 1032 -11.70 -24.26 13.76
N PHE A 1033 -11.86 -24.88 12.60
CA PHE A 1033 -13.06 -25.62 12.24
C PHE A 1033 -12.70 -26.85 11.42
N THR A 1034 -13.63 -27.81 11.29
CA THR A 1034 -13.45 -29.01 10.48
C THR A 1034 -14.62 -29.12 9.52
N THR A 1035 -14.32 -29.28 8.24
CA THR A 1035 -15.34 -29.49 7.18
C THR A 1035 -16.11 -30.78 7.42
N LEU A 1036 -17.34 -30.84 6.91
CA LEU A 1036 -18.16 -32.04 7.04
C LEU A 1036 -17.67 -33.17 6.14
N LEU A 1037 -18.08 -34.40 6.45
CA LEU A 1037 -17.94 -35.55 5.56
C LEU A 1037 -18.93 -35.42 4.39
N ASP A 1038 -18.45 -35.56 3.16
CA ASP A 1038 -19.26 -35.44 1.95
C ASP A 1038 -20.15 -36.68 1.72
N PRO A 1039 -21.33 -36.50 1.10
CA PRO A 1039 -22.25 -37.61 0.84
C PRO A 1039 -21.85 -38.42 -0.39
N PRO A 1040 -22.08 -39.74 -0.42
CA PRO A 1040 -21.98 -40.53 -1.65
C PRO A 1040 -22.93 -39.98 -2.72
N THR A 1041 -22.52 -40.03 -3.99
CA THR A 1041 -23.24 -39.39 -5.10
C THR A 1041 -23.83 -40.42 -6.07
N ASN A 1042 -24.69 -39.96 -6.98
CA ASN A 1042 -25.29 -40.77 -8.06
C ASN A 1042 -25.97 -42.10 -7.62
N LEU A 1043 -26.67 -42.10 -6.47
CA LEU A 1043 -27.42 -43.28 -6.00
C LEU A 1043 -28.56 -43.61 -6.97
N THR A 1044 -28.42 -44.75 -7.64
CA THR A 1044 -29.30 -45.24 -8.70
C THR A 1044 -29.88 -46.59 -8.34
N ALA A 1045 -31.11 -46.86 -8.82
CA ALA A 1045 -31.77 -48.16 -8.70
C ALA A 1045 -31.95 -48.77 -10.10
N SER A 1046 -31.48 -50.00 -10.27
CA SER A 1046 -31.49 -50.77 -11.52
C SER A 1046 -31.94 -52.21 -11.25
N GLU A 1047 -32.18 -53.00 -12.30
CA GLU A 1047 -32.65 -54.40 -12.20
C GLU A 1047 -33.81 -54.61 -11.21
N VAL A 1048 -34.75 -53.67 -11.18
CA VAL A 1048 -35.90 -53.70 -10.27
C VAL A 1048 -36.87 -54.81 -10.71
N THR A 1049 -37.05 -55.82 -9.85
CA THR A 1049 -37.94 -56.96 -10.08
C THR A 1049 -39.22 -56.83 -9.22
N ARG A 1050 -40.00 -57.93 -9.13
CA ARG A 1050 -41.10 -58.05 -8.15
C ARG A 1050 -40.65 -57.92 -6.69
N ARG A 1051 -39.45 -58.41 -6.34
CA ARG A 1051 -39.01 -58.55 -4.93
C ARG A 1051 -37.56 -58.14 -4.66
N SER A 1052 -36.87 -57.55 -5.63
CA SER A 1052 -35.48 -57.11 -5.51
C SER A 1052 -35.19 -55.84 -6.30
N ALA A 1053 -34.12 -55.14 -5.93
CA ALA A 1053 -33.54 -54.05 -6.73
C ALA A 1053 -32.02 -54.00 -6.51
N LEU A 1054 -31.27 -53.73 -7.58
CA LEU A 1054 -29.85 -53.45 -7.51
C LEU A 1054 -29.65 -51.94 -7.30
N LEU A 1055 -28.89 -51.57 -6.28
CA LEU A 1055 -28.52 -50.19 -5.98
C LEU A 1055 -27.05 -49.97 -6.26
N SER A 1056 -26.69 -48.81 -6.82
CA SER A 1056 -25.31 -48.42 -7.11
C SER A 1056 -25.08 -46.94 -6.86
N TRP A 1057 -23.89 -46.57 -6.39
CA TRP A 1057 -23.51 -45.19 -6.06
C TRP A 1057 -22.02 -44.94 -6.38
N VAL A 1058 -21.64 -43.66 -6.35
CA VAL A 1058 -20.25 -43.20 -6.41
C VAL A 1058 -19.79 -42.87 -4.98
N PRO A 1059 -18.59 -43.32 -4.56
CA PRO A 1059 -18.08 -43.07 -3.21
C PRO A 1059 -17.81 -41.57 -2.95
N PRO A 1060 -17.75 -41.14 -1.69
CA PRO A 1060 -17.30 -39.80 -1.31
C PRO A 1060 -15.79 -39.63 -1.53
N VAL A 1061 -15.33 -38.38 -1.46
CA VAL A 1061 -13.92 -37.96 -1.56
C VAL A 1061 -13.22 -38.04 -0.19
N GLY A 1062 -13.95 -37.83 0.91
CA GLY A 1062 -13.45 -38.10 2.25
C GLY A 1062 -13.30 -39.60 2.53
N GLU A 1063 -12.28 -39.96 3.33
CA GLU A 1063 -12.12 -41.32 3.85
C GLU A 1063 -13.32 -41.72 4.73
N ILE A 1064 -13.74 -42.98 4.67
CA ILE A 1064 -14.92 -43.51 5.38
C ILE A 1064 -14.65 -44.89 5.97
N GLU A 1065 -15.44 -45.28 6.96
CA GLU A 1065 -15.37 -46.61 7.58
C GLU A 1065 -16.47 -47.54 7.04
N ASN A 1066 -17.66 -47.00 6.77
CA ASN A 1066 -18.79 -47.75 6.22
C ASN A 1066 -19.84 -46.80 5.60
N TYR A 1067 -20.77 -47.36 4.83
CA TYR A 1067 -22.04 -46.71 4.51
C TYR A 1067 -23.15 -47.18 5.45
N VAL A 1068 -24.15 -46.32 5.62
CA VAL A 1068 -25.43 -46.65 6.25
C VAL A 1068 -26.55 -46.41 5.25
N MET A 1069 -27.17 -47.50 4.81
CA MET A 1069 -28.33 -47.48 3.93
C MET A 1069 -29.59 -47.67 4.75
N THR A 1070 -30.60 -46.82 4.57
CA THR A 1070 -31.93 -47.04 5.14
C THR A 1070 -33.00 -46.93 4.09
N TYR A 1071 -33.81 -47.97 3.94
CA TYR A 1071 -34.90 -48.03 2.97
C TYR A 1071 -36.25 -48.13 3.68
N ARG A 1072 -37.25 -47.50 3.07
CA ARG A 1072 -38.61 -47.36 3.62
C ARG A 1072 -39.67 -47.68 2.56
N SER A 1073 -40.67 -48.46 2.97
CA SER A 1073 -41.91 -48.70 2.23
C SER A 1073 -42.95 -47.58 2.46
N THR A 1074 -43.92 -47.47 1.57
CA THR A 1074 -45.10 -46.59 1.71
C THR A 1074 -45.89 -46.86 3.00
N ASP A 1075 -45.92 -48.12 3.47
CA ASP A 1075 -46.56 -48.53 4.74
C ASP A 1075 -45.91 -47.91 6.01
N GLY A 1076 -44.69 -47.38 5.90
CA GLY A 1076 -43.96 -46.75 7.01
C GLY A 1076 -42.88 -47.61 7.66
N SER A 1077 -42.77 -48.90 7.32
CA SER A 1077 -41.66 -49.75 7.73
C SER A 1077 -40.32 -49.21 7.20
N ARG A 1078 -39.30 -49.22 8.06
CA ARG A 1078 -37.93 -48.78 7.76
C ARG A 1078 -36.96 -49.89 8.16
N LYS A 1079 -36.11 -50.32 7.24
CA LYS A 1079 -34.94 -51.17 7.50
C LYS A 1079 -33.67 -50.33 7.39
N GLU A 1080 -32.67 -50.60 8.22
CA GLU A 1080 -31.34 -49.96 8.24
C GLU A 1080 -30.29 -51.07 8.08
N LEU A 1081 -29.32 -50.84 7.20
CA LEU A 1081 -28.31 -51.79 6.77
C LEU A 1081 -26.95 -51.08 6.74
N ILE A 1082 -25.93 -51.74 7.28
CA ILE A 1082 -24.53 -51.31 7.18
C ILE A 1082 -23.94 -52.02 5.97
N VAL A 1083 -23.17 -51.27 5.18
CA VAL A 1083 -22.50 -51.73 3.95
C VAL A 1083 -21.05 -51.25 4.04
N ASP A 1084 -20.07 -52.06 3.64
CA ASP A 1084 -18.65 -51.78 3.89
C ASP A 1084 -18.13 -50.64 2.97
N ALA A 1085 -17.04 -49.97 3.37
CA ALA A 1085 -16.52 -48.78 2.67
C ALA A 1085 -16.14 -49.02 1.20
N GLU A 1086 -15.67 -50.23 0.87
CA GLU A 1086 -15.24 -50.65 -0.47
C GLU A 1086 -16.44 -50.92 -1.41
N ASP A 1087 -17.63 -51.17 -0.86
CA ASP A 1087 -18.82 -51.50 -1.65
C ASP A 1087 -19.44 -50.25 -2.28
N THR A 1088 -19.60 -50.29 -3.60
CA THR A 1088 -20.24 -49.24 -4.41
C THR A 1088 -21.60 -49.65 -4.96
N TRP A 1089 -22.08 -50.85 -4.59
CA TRP A 1089 -23.37 -51.40 -4.99
C TRP A 1089 -23.88 -52.40 -3.95
N ILE A 1090 -25.20 -52.65 -3.92
CA ILE A 1090 -25.80 -53.75 -3.17
C ILE A 1090 -27.15 -54.16 -3.77
N ARG A 1091 -27.49 -55.45 -3.71
CA ARG A 1091 -28.83 -55.95 -4.11
C ARG A 1091 -29.72 -56.04 -2.88
N LEU A 1092 -30.80 -55.26 -2.84
CA LEU A 1092 -31.86 -55.44 -1.86
C LEU A 1092 -32.79 -56.56 -2.34
N GLU A 1093 -33.11 -57.49 -1.44
CA GLU A 1093 -34.00 -58.63 -1.69
C GLU A 1093 -35.08 -58.73 -0.60
N GLY A 1094 -36.11 -59.55 -0.85
CA GLY A 1094 -37.25 -59.71 0.07
C GLY A 1094 -38.15 -58.47 0.14
N LEU A 1095 -38.21 -57.68 -0.93
CA LEU A 1095 -39.11 -56.53 -1.07
C LEU A 1095 -40.55 -56.99 -1.36
N SER A 1096 -41.53 -56.21 -0.90
CA SER A 1096 -42.96 -56.42 -1.15
C SER A 1096 -43.31 -56.07 -2.60
N GLU A 1097 -44.20 -56.85 -3.24
CA GLU A 1097 -44.58 -56.63 -4.63
C GLU A 1097 -45.41 -55.34 -4.80
N THR A 1098 -45.39 -54.72 -5.99
CA THR A 1098 -46.10 -53.46 -6.33
C THR A 1098 -45.80 -52.23 -5.44
N THR A 1099 -44.80 -52.32 -4.56
CA THR A 1099 -44.53 -51.33 -3.50
C THR A 1099 -43.47 -50.31 -3.93
N GLU A 1100 -43.68 -49.03 -3.61
CA GLU A 1100 -42.68 -47.98 -3.77
C GLU A 1100 -41.74 -47.94 -2.56
N TYR A 1101 -40.44 -48.01 -2.83
CA TYR A 1101 -39.38 -47.93 -1.84
C TYR A 1101 -38.59 -46.63 -2.02
N THR A 1102 -38.47 -45.88 -0.91
CA THR A 1102 -37.51 -44.78 -0.79
C THR A 1102 -36.25 -45.28 -0.10
N VAL A 1103 -35.11 -45.24 -0.78
CA VAL A 1103 -33.81 -45.55 -0.20
C VAL A 1103 -33.07 -44.25 0.14
N ARG A 1104 -32.36 -44.24 1.25
CA ARG A 1104 -31.40 -43.20 1.65
C ARG A 1104 -30.06 -43.83 1.96
N LEU A 1105 -28.96 -43.23 1.50
CA LEU A 1105 -27.60 -43.67 1.75
C LEU A 1105 -26.79 -42.54 2.37
N GLN A 1106 -26.04 -42.84 3.43
CA GLN A 1106 -25.07 -41.94 4.07
C GLN A 1106 -23.71 -42.64 4.15
N ALA A 1107 -22.63 -41.89 4.03
CA ALA A 1107 -21.31 -42.30 4.49
C ALA A 1107 -21.20 -42.10 6.01
N ALA A 1108 -20.36 -42.90 6.66
CA ALA A 1108 -20.03 -42.79 8.08
C ALA A 1108 -18.51 -42.93 8.31
N GLN A 1109 -18.01 -42.14 9.26
CA GLN A 1109 -16.64 -42.20 9.76
C GLN A 1109 -16.67 -41.88 11.26
N ASN A 1110 -16.29 -42.84 12.09
CA ASN A 1110 -16.44 -42.82 13.55
C ASN A 1110 -17.88 -42.45 13.97
N THR A 1111 -18.06 -41.35 14.70
CA THR A 1111 -19.38 -40.85 15.11
C THR A 1111 -19.99 -39.85 14.13
N MET A 1112 -19.29 -39.51 13.04
CA MET A 1112 -19.78 -38.58 12.02
C MET A 1112 -20.53 -39.34 10.90
N ARG A 1113 -21.59 -38.73 10.38
CA ARG A 1113 -22.33 -39.21 9.21
C ARG A 1113 -22.51 -38.06 8.22
N SER A 1114 -22.38 -38.35 6.93
CA SER A 1114 -22.56 -37.37 5.85
C SER A 1114 -24.03 -36.92 5.73
N GLY A 1115 -24.30 -35.98 4.82
CA GLY A 1115 -25.65 -35.84 4.26
C GLY A 1115 -26.15 -37.15 3.63
N PHE A 1116 -27.46 -37.30 3.43
CA PHE A 1116 -28.01 -38.47 2.71
C PHE A 1116 -28.32 -38.12 1.26
N ILE A 1117 -27.90 -39.00 0.34
CA ILE A 1117 -28.50 -39.09 -0.99
C ILE A 1117 -29.71 -40.04 -0.94
N SER A 1118 -30.67 -39.89 -1.85
CA SER A 1118 -31.87 -40.73 -1.89
C SER A 1118 -32.35 -41.03 -3.30
N THR A 1119 -32.87 -42.24 -3.50
CA THR A 1119 -33.48 -42.69 -4.75
C THR A 1119 -34.81 -43.40 -4.46
N THR A 1120 -35.73 -43.41 -5.43
CA THR A 1120 -37.03 -44.09 -5.32
C THR A 1120 -37.24 -45.04 -6.48
N PHE A 1121 -37.84 -46.20 -6.20
CA PHE A 1121 -38.24 -47.18 -7.22
C PHE A 1121 -39.49 -47.93 -6.79
N THR A 1122 -40.20 -48.53 -7.75
CA THR A 1122 -41.39 -49.36 -7.51
C THR A 1122 -41.15 -50.75 -8.08
N THR A 1123 -41.33 -51.79 -7.26
CA THR A 1123 -41.25 -53.20 -7.70
C THR A 1123 -42.42 -53.53 -8.63
N GLY A 1124 -42.15 -53.99 -9.86
CA GLY A 1124 -43.18 -54.17 -10.91
C GLY A 1124 -43.67 -55.61 -11.11
N GLU A 1125 -44.82 -55.76 -11.77
CA GLU A 1125 -45.35 -57.04 -12.26
C GLU A 1125 -44.84 -57.43 -13.66
N ASP A 1126 -44.83 -58.73 -13.97
CA ASP A 1126 -44.51 -59.28 -15.30
C ASP A 1126 -45.56 -58.93 -16.36
N LEU A 1127 -45.11 -58.46 -17.53
CA LEU A 1127 -45.93 -58.33 -18.74
C LEU A 1127 -45.52 -59.30 -19.84
N ARG A 1128 -46.04 -60.54 -19.78
CA ARG A 1128 -46.00 -61.51 -20.91
C ARG A 1128 -47.40 -61.85 -21.45
N ARG A 1129 -47.98 -60.88 -22.17
CA ARG A 1129 -49.11 -60.96 -23.13
C ARG A 1129 -50.46 -61.53 -22.65
N ILE A 1130 -51.51 -60.71 -22.79
CA ILE A 1130 -52.63 -60.95 -23.73
C ILE A 1130 -53.35 -59.62 -24.01
N SER A 1131 -54.02 -59.50 -25.17
CA SER A 1131 -54.73 -58.30 -25.62
C SER A 1131 -56.14 -58.64 -26.13
N LEU A 1132 -57.18 -57.91 -25.70
CA LEU A 1132 -58.54 -57.78 -26.28
C LEU A 1132 -59.43 -56.92 -25.33
N ALA A 1133 -60.49 -56.20 -25.73
CA ALA A 1133 -60.64 -55.17 -26.78
C ALA A 1133 -61.99 -54.41 -26.66
N ARG A 1134 -62.00 -53.08 -26.95
CA ARG A 1134 -63.17 -52.16 -27.12
C ARG A 1134 -64.06 -51.94 -25.87
N TRP A 1135 -64.80 -50.83 -25.72
CA TRP A 1135 -65.08 -49.65 -26.57
C TRP A 1135 -64.78 -48.34 -25.78
N GLY A 1136 -64.54 -47.18 -26.40
CA GLY A 1136 -64.38 -46.89 -27.85
C GLY A 1136 -64.42 -45.38 -28.19
N LEU A 1137 -64.22 -45.10 -29.49
CA LEU A 1137 -64.30 -43.79 -30.19
C LEU A 1137 -63.23 -42.71 -29.88
N GLY A 1138 -62.51 -42.29 -30.92
CA GLY A 1138 -61.58 -41.15 -30.91
C GLY A 1138 -60.48 -41.29 -31.96
N HIS A 1139 -60.66 -40.73 -33.17
CA HIS A 1139 -59.62 -40.70 -34.20
C HIS A 1139 -58.74 -39.45 -34.08
N SER A 1140 -57.45 -39.62 -34.37
CA SER A 1140 -56.45 -38.58 -34.68
C SER A 1140 -56.82 -37.76 -35.94
N PRO A 1141 -56.19 -36.58 -36.25
CA PRO A 1141 -54.87 -36.15 -35.77
C PRO A 1141 -54.67 -34.64 -35.46
N CYS A 1142 -53.41 -34.31 -35.13
CA CYS A 1142 -52.73 -33.01 -35.30
C CYS A 1142 -52.92 -31.87 -34.27
N TRP A 1143 -51.79 -31.16 -34.06
CA TRP A 1143 -51.57 -29.82 -33.46
C TRP A 1143 -51.61 -29.62 -31.93
N GLN A 1144 -50.55 -28.93 -31.47
CA GLN A 1144 -50.41 -27.93 -30.38
C GLN A 1144 -50.91 -28.16 -28.93
N THR A 1145 -50.00 -27.78 -28.01
CA THR A 1145 -50.19 -27.09 -26.70
C THR A 1145 -50.82 -27.78 -25.47
N GLN A 1146 -50.03 -27.74 -24.38
CA GLN A 1146 -50.37 -27.34 -23.00
C GLN A 1146 -51.44 -28.06 -22.15
N THR A 1147 -50.96 -28.68 -21.06
CA THR A 1147 -51.58 -28.69 -19.69
C THR A 1147 -52.92 -29.46 -19.53
N ALA A 1148 -53.45 -29.75 -18.33
CA ALA A 1148 -53.12 -29.36 -16.95
C ALA A 1148 -53.38 -30.53 -15.95
N PHE A 1149 -53.79 -30.22 -14.69
CA PHE A 1149 -54.08 -31.10 -13.53
C PHE A 1149 -52.84 -31.55 -12.73
N VAL A 1150 -52.74 -31.36 -11.40
CA VAL A 1150 -53.59 -30.63 -10.43
C VAL A 1150 -52.74 -29.73 -9.51
N GLY A 1151 -53.15 -28.47 -9.38
CA GLY A 1151 -52.86 -27.57 -8.26
C GLY A 1151 -54.04 -26.61 -8.11
N SER A 1152 -54.78 -26.68 -6.99
CA SER A 1152 -56.13 -26.10 -6.90
C SER A 1152 -56.18 -24.59 -6.61
N PRO A 1153 -57.29 -23.87 -6.93
CA PRO A 1153 -57.20 -22.45 -7.32
C PRO A 1153 -58.03 -21.42 -6.52
N PHE A 1154 -57.50 -20.20 -6.41
CA PHE A 1154 -58.19 -18.89 -6.26
C PHE A 1154 -57.21 -17.81 -6.78
N SER A 1155 -57.49 -16.77 -7.59
CA SER A 1155 -58.70 -16.10 -8.12
C SER A 1155 -59.31 -14.95 -7.29
N VAL A 1156 -59.80 -13.92 -8.01
CA VAL A 1156 -60.62 -12.75 -7.57
C VAL A 1156 -59.89 -11.47 -7.06
N GLN A 1157 -59.95 -10.39 -7.87
CA GLN A 1157 -59.87 -8.97 -7.43
C GLN A 1157 -61.17 -8.55 -6.73
N PRO A 1158 -61.17 -7.61 -5.76
CA PRO A 1158 -61.59 -6.21 -6.08
C PRO A 1158 -60.98 -5.13 -5.14
N PRO A 1159 -61.36 -3.84 -5.19
CA PRO A 1159 -62.16 -3.11 -6.20
C PRO A 1159 -61.47 -1.86 -6.80
N CYS A 1160 -61.91 -1.46 -7.99
CA CYS A 1160 -61.89 -0.04 -8.37
C CYS A 1160 -63.13 0.67 -7.82
N HIS A 1161 -63.03 1.97 -7.52
CA HIS A 1161 -64.18 2.86 -7.50
C HIS A 1161 -64.00 4.05 -8.44
N LYS A 1162 -65.09 4.45 -9.10
CA LYS A 1162 -65.20 5.64 -9.98
C LYS A 1162 -65.15 6.91 -9.10
N GLN A 1163 -64.84 8.13 -9.59
CA GLN A 1163 -65.10 8.79 -10.89
C GLN A 1163 -63.95 9.80 -11.22
N GLY A 1164 -63.80 10.36 -12.43
CA GLY A 1164 -64.63 10.32 -13.64
C GLY A 1164 -64.00 11.01 -14.88
N HIS A 1165 -64.78 11.16 -15.96
CA HIS A 1165 -64.40 11.70 -17.29
C HIS A 1165 -64.03 13.21 -17.26
N LEU A 1166 -63.24 13.75 -18.20
CA LEU A 1166 -63.59 14.11 -19.61
C LEU A 1166 -62.29 14.30 -20.45
N GLN A 1167 -62.17 13.84 -21.72
CA GLN A 1167 -62.50 14.55 -22.99
C GLN A 1167 -61.82 15.94 -23.13
N LEU A 1168 -61.18 16.35 -24.24
CA LEU A 1168 -60.90 15.84 -25.62
C LEU A 1168 -59.45 16.26 -26.02
N GLY A 1169 -58.81 15.86 -27.13
CA GLY A 1169 -59.12 14.87 -28.18
C GLY A 1169 -58.19 15.04 -29.42
N GLN A 1170 -58.08 13.96 -30.23
CA GLN A 1170 -57.76 13.86 -31.68
C GLN A 1170 -56.64 14.74 -32.34
N VAL A 1171 -55.62 14.20 -33.04
CA VAL A 1171 -55.62 13.41 -34.31
C VAL A 1171 -55.97 14.32 -35.53
N ALA A 1172 -55.21 14.40 -36.64
CA ALA A 1172 -54.29 13.42 -37.27
C ALA A 1172 -53.17 14.00 -38.19
N GLN A 1173 -52.21 13.11 -38.56
CA GLN A 1173 -51.62 12.91 -39.91
C GLN A 1173 -50.81 14.03 -40.64
N SER A 1174 -49.47 13.89 -40.66
CA SER A 1174 -48.60 13.33 -41.75
C SER A 1174 -48.93 13.59 -43.26
N PRO A 1175 -47.99 13.43 -44.24
CA PRO A 1175 -46.54 13.05 -44.17
C PRO A 1175 -45.55 13.85 -45.10
N VAL A 1176 -44.22 13.62 -44.96
CA VAL A 1176 -43.14 13.47 -46.03
C VAL A 1176 -42.98 14.57 -47.12
N GLN A 1177 -41.82 15.13 -47.53
CA GLN A 1177 -40.33 15.06 -47.31
C GLN A 1177 -39.70 16.28 -48.10
N PRO A 1178 -38.36 16.51 -48.21
CA PRO A 1178 -37.21 16.31 -47.29
C PRO A 1178 -36.27 17.56 -47.17
N ASP A 1179 -35.14 17.38 -46.46
CA ASP A 1179 -33.80 18.02 -46.61
C ASP A 1179 -33.46 19.51 -46.29
N LEU A 1180 -32.25 19.63 -45.71
CA LEU A 1180 -31.25 20.73 -45.69
C LEU A 1180 -31.33 21.96 -44.74
N GLU A 1181 -30.26 22.04 -43.93
CA GLU A 1181 -29.52 23.21 -43.41
C GLU A 1181 -30.05 24.11 -42.26
N CYS A 1182 -29.12 24.93 -41.73
CA CYS A 1182 -29.07 25.38 -40.34
C CYS A 1182 -29.54 26.83 -40.11
N SER A 1183 -30.05 27.10 -38.90
CA SER A 1183 -29.57 28.11 -37.92
C SER A 1183 -30.67 28.88 -37.16
N GLN A 1184 -30.24 29.59 -36.10
CA GLN A 1184 -30.99 30.54 -35.23
C GLN A 1184 -32.00 29.94 -34.22
N ALA A 1185 -32.44 30.68 -33.18
CA ALA A 1185 -31.68 31.32 -32.07
C ALA A 1185 -32.64 32.01 -31.06
N TRP A 1186 -32.37 31.85 -29.75
CA TRP A 1186 -32.95 32.62 -28.60
C TRP A 1186 -34.47 32.45 -28.38
N GLY A 1187 -35.06 32.63 -27.18
CA GLY A 1187 -34.55 32.90 -25.83
C GLY A 1187 -35.70 33.36 -24.87
N ILE A 1188 -35.37 33.80 -23.64
CA ILE A 1188 -36.19 34.69 -22.74
C ILE A 1188 -37.43 34.04 -22.03
N SER A 1189 -37.76 34.22 -20.73
CA SER A 1189 -37.03 34.70 -19.52
C SER A 1189 -37.83 34.58 -18.18
N GLY A 1190 -37.14 34.37 -17.04
CA GLY A 1190 -37.42 35.00 -15.71
C GLY A 1190 -38.60 34.52 -14.81
N ASN A 1191 -38.80 35.00 -13.56
CA ASN A 1191 -37.88 35.60 -12.56
C ASN A 1191 -38.51 35.79 -11.13
N ILE A 1192 -37.67 35.93 -10.07
CA ILE A 1192 -37.88 36.74 -8.82
C ILE A 1192 -38.69 36.23 -7.55
N LYS A 1193 -37.92 35.81 -6.51
CA LYS A 1193 -37.86 36.23 -5.06
C LYS A 1193 -38.80 35.76 -3.90
N GLN A 1194 -38.19 35.82 -2.70
CA GLN A 1194 -38.64 35.64 -1.29
C GLN A 1194 -38.82 34.17 -0.84
N VAL A 1195 -38.52 33.76 0.41
CA VAL A 1195 -38.40 34.47 1.72
C VAL A 1195 -37.02 34.24 2.42
N ARG A 1196 -36.72 35.01 3.47
CA ARG A 1196 -35.52 34.91 4.33
C ARG A 1196 -35.92 34.67 5.80
N LEU A 1197 -35.23 33.78 6.51
CA LEU A 1197 -35.14 33.76 7.98
C LEU A 1197 -33.67 33.59 8.40
N HIS A 1198 -33.36 33.92 9.66
CA HIS A 1198 -32.00 34.10 10.19
C HIS A 1198 -32.03 34.02 11.74
N TYR A 1199 -30.84 34.03 12.37
CA TYR A 1199 -30.58 34.06 13.84
C TYR A 1199 -30.69 32.69 14.57
N HIS A 1200 -30.02 32.49 15.72
CA HIS A 1200 -29.44 33.48 16.65
C HIS A 1200 -28.06 33.09 17.25
N GLN A 1201 -27.19 34.09 17.47
CA GLN A 1201 -26.05 34.00 18.39
C GLN A 1201 -26.52 34.06 19.86
N TRP A 1202 -25.67 33.60 20.79
CA TRP A 1202 -25.74 33.97 22.21
C TRP A 1202 -24.48 34.76 22.63
N SER A 1203 -24.71 35.91 23.25
CA SER A 1203 -23.78 36.57 24.18
C SER A 1203 -24.63 37.29 25.24
N HIS A 1204 -24.07 37.56 26.42
CA HIS A 1204 -24.82 38.15 27.54
C HIS A 1204 -25.40 39.52 27.18
N GLY A 1205 -26.58 39.83 27.70
CA GLY A 1205 -27.20 41.15 27.51
C GLY A 1205 -27.98 41.62 28.74
N GLN A 1206 -28.29 42.92 28.76
CA GLN A 1206 -29.41 43.48 29.51
C GLN A 1206 -29.94 44.76 28.84
N GLN A 1207 -31.26 44.95 28.98
CA GLN A 1207 -32.09 46.17 29.05
C GLN A 1207 -31.52 47.53 28.58
N GLY A 1208 -32.27 48.39 27.88
CA GLY A 1208 -33.67 48.28 27.42
C GLY A 1208 -34.32 49.63 27.04
N GLN A 1209 -35.53 49.57 26.46
CA GLN A 1209 -36.44 50.71 26.09
C GLN A 1209 -35.91 51.66 24.98
N ARG A 1210 -36.48 51.69 23.75
CA ARG A 1210 -37.80 52.20 23.27
C ARG A 1210 -37.89 53.73 23.02
N ALA A 1211 -37.69 54.12 21.76
CA ALA A 1211 -38.75 54.54 20.81
C ALA A 1211 -38.71 55.96 20.18
N ARG A 1212 -38.82 55.98 18.82
CA ARG A 1212 -39.29 57.07 17.91
C ARG A 1212 -38.35 58.30 17.76
N ARG A 1213 -37.90 58.65 16.54
CA ARG A 1213 -38.56 59.51 15.50
C ARG A 1213 -38.97 60.89 16.06
N THR A 1214 -38.61 62.05 15.48
CA THR A 1214 -38.62 62.41 14.03
C THR A 1214 -37.78 63.67 13.70
N VAL A 1215 -37.09 63.67 12.54
CA VAL A 1215 -36.67 64.80 11.61
C VAL A 1215 -36.33 66.23 12.14
N ILE A 1216 -35.02 66.59 12.10
CA ILE A 1216 -34.33 67.71 11.35
C ILE A 1216 -35.11 69.01 10.98
N PRO A 1217 -34.55 70.25 10.95
CA PRO A 1217 -33.59 70.97 11.83
C PRO A 1217 -34.11 72.41 12.20
N GLN A 1218 -33.27 73.30 12.80
CA GLN A 1218 -32.87 74.62 12.21
C GLN A 1218 -32.08 75.58 13.16
N ILE A 1219 -31.00 76.15 12.60
CA ILE A 1219 -30.53 77.57 12.64
C ILE A 1219 -30.02 78.25 13.95
N LEU A 1220 -28.99 79.10 13.74
CA LEU A 1220 -28.16 79.98 14.62
C LEU A 1220 -28.89 81.31 15.02
N PRO A 1221 -28.32 82.32 15.77
CA PRO A 1221 -26.90 82.58 16.08
C PRO A 1221 -26.49 83.23 17.46
N ASN A 1222 -25.16 83.33 17.67
CA ASN A 1222 -24.35 84.34 18.39
C ASN A 1222 -24.32 84.53 19.94
N GLY A 1223 -23.09 84.44 20.51
CA GLY A 1223 -22.55 85.29 21.60
C GLY A 1223 -22.26 84.64 22.98
N ILE A 1224 -21.27 85.08 23.81
CA ILE A 1224 -20.07 85.93 23.59
C ILE A 1224 -19.02 85.82 24.77
N ILE A 1225 -17.78 85.37 24.50
CA ILE A 1225 -16.46 85.53 25.23
C ILE A 1225 -16.27 85.08 26.75
N PRO A 1226 -15.03 84.98 27.34
CA PRO A 1226 -14.63 83.99 28.38
C PRO A 1226 -14.04 84.60 29.70
N PRO A 1227 -13.25 83.88 30.57
CA PRO A 1227 -11.76 83.90 30.45
C PRO A 1227 -10.88 82.76 31.07
N SER A 1228 -9.58 82.75 30.67
CA SER A 1228 -8.33 82.51 31.48
C SER A 1228 -7.77 81.12 31.89
N SER A 1229 -6.43 81.10 32.12
CA SER A 1229 -5.48 80.04 32.61
C SER A 1229 -5.20 78.85 31.66
N HIS A 1230 -3.95 78.43 31.33
CA HIS A 1230 -2.73 78.06 32.11
C HIS A 1230 -2.91 76.79 32.98
N SER A 1231 -1.97 75.83 33.07
CA SER A 1231 -0.70 75.52 32.35
C SER A 1231 -0.18 74.14 32.81
N THR A 1232 0.97 73.65 32.28
CA THR A 1232 1.91 72.69 32.94
C THR A 1232 1.36 71.25 33.24
N GLU A 1233 2.11 70.13 33.27
CA GLU A 1233 3.52 69.82 32.99
C GLU A 1233 3.75 68.28 32.80
N VAL A 1234 4.89 67.89 32.17
CA VAL A 1234 5.93 66.92 32.63
C VAL A 1234 5.49 65.73 33.53
N THR A 1235 5.90 64.45 33.37
CA THR A 1235 6.80 63.70 32.43
C THR A 1235 6.73 62.17 32.73
N ILE A 1236 7.25 61.31 31.82
CA ILE A 1236 8.00 60.04 32.10
C ILE A 1236 7.19 58.90 32.80
N HIS A 1237 7.34 57.62 32.46
CA HIS A 1237 8.37 56.90 31.69
C HIS A 1237 7.86 56.35 30.35
#